data_AF-A0A3E5GPH5-F1
#
_entry.id   AF-A0A3E5GPH5-F1
#
_cell.length_a   1.000
_cell.length_b   1.000
_cell.length_c   1.000
_cell.angle_alpha   90.00
_cell.angle_beta   90.00
_cell.angle_gamma   90.00
#
_symmetry.space_group_name_H-M   'P 1'
#
loop_
_entity.id
_entity.type
_entity.pdbx_description
1 polymer ?
#
loop_
_entity_poly.entity_id
_entity_poly.type
_entity_poly.pdbx_seq_one_letter_code
_entity_poly.pdbx_strand_id
1 'polypeptide(L)'
;MRTTEVNKIVTVVLKKDDISYADEAYQWNYGQILRIQGGNLPKAMEVHFSLEETSGTSVTRIGTAVDGVTEAPIPDSLLENNNCSQDYTIYAYIYLEDGTAGRTEYEIAIPVKARTKPEVPGTPEEPELFRETVKAVNDAADRAAASEQNAKASATEAGKYAASASESAVAAEKTKEDALKEVGEKKQEAIEAIQEQEEASAGKIINHTDNEIQRIQNQTAGSKRELEQTIANAGSSKEELDESIQTASDTKTALDKSVELAGTAKTEMDTSTQTASEAKTALDGSTNTAAEMQETLGATVKQAGTLDTSLGEKIKTGTQLKTDLTASSEKAVQDIQNAGSEQLGKMQAVAEEFTADREQITTNKENIGSLKEDLDNVEKTTICKNIFGGVPNVYYPCNIPSGTDVTVSTEDGSNFEVGTTFNLYSSDKTRKDYWNLGNQSNRTIKTNADISYVTLSKAANANVQIEIGDKSTKYQEYFLDVKMLNKKLDNIGEDDIVNALINRAKIICGYVEKNTINGFLNNLDGSIKLDNTASQVTGFVKVIPNEILLYSGKGSTSVANVCFYDKKFAFISSVNSLKYGTFEINVPSEAVYARFASRANEDGKIEELIVNIKTKPMYKNNLTGKKWYACGDSFTEGAYIFDDLKLVDRWLEDGKYAGKLKSYPYYIGNRTNCDIYNIALSGSTLAYVSSEPKEYSFSSDYGTEEPPYNNYKSVPIDADYITLWFGINDNGYSVPIGNDDDTINTTFKGAYNIVLKYFVENCKKAKIGIIVSNNMPQAYVDATIKMANRWGIKYLDLNSDEVPLMQATLRNVCDEAKANAINKFALSQSNMHPNYYAHEFESKFIEHWLLSL
;
A
#
# COMPACT_ATOMS: atom_id res chain seq x y z
N MET A 1 -32.13 -134.85 -32.10
CA MET A 1 -31.99 -136.31 -32.35
C MET A 1 -30.91 -136.87 -31.42
N ARG A 2 -30.97 -138.16 -31.09
CA ARG A 2 -29.81 -138.93 -30.58
C ARG A 2 -29.25 -139.76 -31.77
N THR A 3 -28.18 -140.52 -31.51
CA THR A 3 -27.60 -141.56 -32.39
C THR A 3 -27.19 -141.14 -33.81
N THR A 4 -25.97 -140.60 -33.90
CA THR A 4 -24.84 -141.34 -34.49
C THR A 4 -23.75 -141.30 -33.42
N GLU A 5 -23.76 -142.25 -32.48
CA GLU A 5 -22.89 -143.43 -32.56
C GLU A 5 -21.48 -143.07 -33.03
N VAL A 6 -20.55 -143.04 -32.07
CA VAL A 6 -19.14 -142.84 -32.31
C VAL A 6 -18.60 -144.14 -32.90
N ASN A 7 -18.22 -144.12 -34.18
CA ASN A 7 -17.40 -145.20 -34.75
C ASN A 7 -16.23 -145.42 -33.81
N LYS A 8 -16.14 -146.60 -33.19
CA LYS A 8 -15.05 -146.90 -32.26
C LYS A 8 -13.76 -146.96 -33.06
N ILE A 9 -12.99 -145.89 -32.95
CA ILE A 9 -11.65 -145.77 -33.50
C ILE A 9 -10.74 -146.66 -32.66
N VAL A 10 -10.11 -147.62 -33.33
CA VAL A 10 -9.10 -148.51 -32.80
C VAL A 10 -7.75 -147.87 -33.14
N THR A 11 -7.02 -147.37 -32.14
CA THR A 11 -5.78 -146.62 -32.40
C THR A 11 -4.57 -147.53 -32.35
N VAL A 12 -3.57 -147.24 -33.18
CA VAL A 12 -2.22 -147.82 -33.10
C VAL A 12 -1.19 -146.73 -33.35
N VAL A 13 -0.09 -146.78 -32.60
CA VAL A 13 1.11 -145.97 -32.90
C VAL A 13 2.16 -146.91 -33.50
N LEU A 14 2.61 -146.61 -34.73
CA LEU A 14 3.55 -147.47 -35.44
C LEU A 14 4.92 -147.47 -34.75
N LYS A 15 5.37 -148.68 -34.43
CA LYS A 15 6.78 -148.96 -34.19
C LYS A 15 7.48 -149.25 -35.52
N LYS A 16 8.81 -149.23 -35.50
CA LYS A 16 9.64 -149.67 -36.61
C LYS A 16 10.35 -150.96 -36.21
N ASP A 17 10.47 -151.89 -37.15
CA ASP A 17 11.21 -153.16 -37.02
C ASP A 17 10.66 -154.12 -35.93
N ASP A 18 9.42 -153.93 -35.46
CA ASP A 18 8.67 -154.75 -34.48
C ASP A 18 7.14 -154.60 -34.72
N ILE A 19 6.34 -155.60 -34.31
CA ILE A 19 4.87 -155.59 -34.50
C ILE A 19 4.18 -154.54 -33.60
N SER A 20 3.23 -153.82 -34.20
CA SER A 20 2.52 -152.72 -33.54
C SER A 20 1.16 -153.19 -33.01
N TYR A 21 0.97 -153.21 -31.69
CA TYR A 21 -0.32 -153.59 -31.10
C TYR A 21 -1.28 -152.41 -31.05
N ALA A 22 -2.50 -152.62 -31.53
CA ALA A 22 -3.59 -151.66 -31.49
C ALA A 22 -4.47 -151.80 -30.23
N ASP A 23 -5.36 -150.84 -30.00
CA ASP A 23 -6.44 -150.92 -29.01
C ASP A 23 -7.38 -152.14 -29.26
N GLU A 24 -8.16 -152.55 -28.25
CA GLU A 24 -9.15 -153.63 -28.41
C GLU A 24 -10.33 -153.23 -29.32
N ALA A 25 -10.52 -153.98 -30.40
CA ALA A 25 -11.73 -153.97 -31.23
C ALA A 25 -12.79 -154.92 -30.65
N TYR A 26 -14.04 -154.80 -31.12
CA TYR A 26 -15.15 -155.67 -30.70
C TYR A 26 -15.82 -156.38 -31.88
N GLN A 27 -16.10 -157.67 -31.73
CA GLN A 27 -16.86 -158.47 -32.68
C GLN A 27 -18.25 -157.85 -32.91
N TRP A 28 -18.74 -157.93 -34.16
CA TRP A 28 -20.02 -157.38 -34.65
C TRP A 28 -20.21 -155.85 -34.56
N ASN A 29 -19.20 -155.09 -34.10
CA ASN A 29 -19.26 -153.63 -34.17
C ASN A 29 -18.78 -153.20 -35.56
N TYR A 30 -19.69 -153.22 -36.53
CA TYR A 30 -19.37 -152.86 -37.91
C TYR A 30 -18.90 -151.41 -38.05
N GLY A 31 -18.08 -151.12 -39.07
CA GLY A 31 -17.56 -149.78 -39.34
C GLY A 31 -16.52 -149.25 -38.34
N GLN A 32 -15.90 -150.13 -37.53
CA GLN A 32 -14.72 -149.76 -36.72
C GLN A 32 -13.56 -149.34 -37.63
N ILE A 33 -12.87 -148.27 -37.26
CA ILE A 33 -11.78 -147.68 -38.05
C ILE A 33 -10.45 -147.90 -37.32
N LEU A 34 -9.47 -148.49 -38.00
CA LEU A 34 -8.10 -148.51 -37.55
C LEU A 34 -7.47 -147.14 -37.83
N ARG A 35 -7.13 -146.40 -36.77
CA ARG A 35 -6.41 -145.13 -36.84
C ARG A 35 -4.94 -145.36 -36.52
N ILE A 36 -4.10 -145.14 -37.52
CA ILE A 36 -2.67 -145.40 -37.52
C ILE A 36 -1.95 -144.06 -37.34
N GLN A 37 -1.12 -143.96 -36.31
CA GLN A 37 -0.37 -142.76 -35.96
C GLN A 37 1.14 -143.02 -35.99
N GLY A 38 1.91 -142.03 -36.43
CA GLY A 38 3.35 -142.22 -36.68
C GLY A 38 3.62 -143.02 -37.97
N GLY A 39 4.90 -143.14 -38.32
CA GLY A 39 5.31 -143.51 -39.67
C GLY A 39 5.11 -142.36 -40.68
N ASN A 40 6.00 -142.22 -41.66
CA ASN A 40 5.86 -141.21 -42.71
C ASN A 40 5.06 -141.78 -43.89
N LEU A 41 3.80 -142.11 -43.63
CA LEU A 41 2.92 -142.79 -44.58
C LEU A 41 2.47 -141.85 -45.72
N PRO A 42 2.26 -142.37 -46.95
CA PRO A 42 1.76 -141.58 -48.07
C PRO A 42 0.29 -141.18 -47.89
N LYS A 43 -0.21 -140.26 -48.73
CA LYS A 43 -1.60 -139.75 -48.63
C LYS A 43 -2.68 -140.83 -48.78
N ALA A 44 -2.39 -141.91 -49.50
CA ALA A 44 -3.19 -143.11 -49.56
C ALA A 44 -2.28 -144.33 -49.69
N MET A 45 -2.68 -145.48 -49.13
CA MET A 45 -1.98 -146.75 -49.18
C MET A 45 -2.95 -147.93 -49.11
N GLU A 46 -2.49 -149.13 -49.42
CA GLU A 46 -3.25 -150.34 -49.12
C GLU A 46 -2.96 -150.83 -47.70
N VAL A 47 -4.03 -151.21 -46.99
CA VAL A 47 -3.97 -151.91 -45.71
C VAL A 47 -4.68 -153.25 -45.90
N HIS A 48 -3.91 -154.33 -45.79
CA HIS A 48 -4.38 -155.70 -46.01
C HIS A 48 -4.69 -156.33 -44.66
N PHE A 49 -5.95 -156.72 -44.40
CA PHE A 49 -6.35 -157.29 -43.11
C PHE A 49 -6.49 -158.82 -43.19
N SER A 50 -6.04 -159.56 -42.18
CA SER A 50 -6.07 -161.03 -42.09
C SER A 50 -6.52 -161.51 -40.70
N LEU A 51 -6.93 -162.79 -40.59
CA LEU A 51 -7.11 -163.50 -39.31
C LEU A 51 -5.93 -164.45 -39.00
N GLU A 52 -5.00 -164.61 -39.94
CA GLU A 52 -3.77 -165.42 -39.83
C GLU A 52 -2.55 -164.52 -40.04
N GLU A 53 -1.53 -164.66 -39.17
CA GLU A 53 -0.32 -163.80 -39.11
C GLU A 53 0.66 -164.04 -40.28
N THR A 54 0.72 -165.26 -40.79
CA THR A 54 1.75 -165.69 -41.76
C THR A 54 1.22 -166.54 -42.92
N SER A 55 -0.10 -166.65 -43.04
CA SER A 55 -0.79 -167.48 -44.04
C SER A 55 -2.19 -166.94 -44.35
N GLY A 56 -2.98 -167.69 -45.12
CA GLY A 56 -4.36 -167.35 -45.44
C GLY A 56 -4.53 -166.35 -46.59
N THR A 57 -5.65 -165.64 -46.59
CA THR A 57 -6.02 -164.62 -47.60
C THR A 57 -6.41 -163.32 -46.90
N SER A 58 -5.83 -162.19 -47.34
CA SER A 58 -6.16 -160.88 -46.79
C SER A 58 -7.38 -160.23 -47.45
N VAL A 59 -7.95 -159.24 -46.77
CA VAL A 59 -9.00 -158.35 -47.26
C VAL A 59 -8.44 -156.93 -47.34
N THR A 60 -8.21 -156.45 -48.56
CA THR A 60 -7.67 -155.10 -48.80
C THR A 60 -8.68 -154.00 -48.48
N ARG A 61 -8.17 -152.91 -47.91
CA ARG A 61 -8.82 -151.61 -47.75
C ARG A 61 -7.83 -150.51 -48.07
N ILE A 62 -8.33 -149.33 -48.42
CA ILE A 62 -7.50 -148.14 -48.60
C ILE A 62 -7.40 -147.41 -47.26
N GLY A 63 -6.18 -147.16 -46.80
CA GLY A 63 -5.90 -146.21 -45.73
C GLY A 63 -5.63 -144.83 -46.32
N THR A 64 -6.19 -143.77 -45.74
CA THR A 64 -5.98 -142.38 -46.18
C THR A 64 -5.37 -141.53 -45.08
N ALA A 65 -4.39 -140.69 -45.41
CA ALA A 65 -3.63 -139.89 -44.45
C ALA A 65 -3.93 -138.39 -44.54
N VAL A 66 -4.26 -137.78 -43.40
CA VAL A 66 -4.45 -136.33 -43.21
C VAL A 66 -3.66 -135.89 -41.99
N ASP A 67 -2.87 -134.82 -42.13
CA ASP A 67 -2.10 -134.18 -41.05
C ASP A 67 -1.26 -135.14 -40.17
N GLY A 68 -0.73 -136.22 -40.75
CA GLY A 68 0.11 -137.21 -40.08
C GLY A 68 -0.64 -138.35 -39.38
N VAL A 69 -1.96 -138.44 -39.55
CA VAL A 69 -2.80 -139.54 -39.06
C VAL A 69 -3.40 -140.26 -40.26
N THR A 70 -3.30 -141.59 -40.29
CA THR A 70 -3.91 -142.44 -41.32
C THR A 70 -5.13 -143.16 -40.76
N GLU A 71 -6.20 -143.28 -41.54
CA GLU A 71 -7.38 -144.05 -41.18
C GLU A 71 -7.71 -145.09 -42.26
N ALA A 72 -7.96 -146.33 -41.83
CA ALA A 72 -8.41 -147.44 -42.68
C ALA A 72 -9.57 -148.20 -42.00
N PRO A 73 -10.68 -148.49 -42.68
CA PRO A 73 -11.78 -149.25 -42.08
C PRO A 73 -11.37 -150.72 -41.84
N ILE A 74 -11.67 -151.26 -40.66
CA ILE A 74 -11.48 -152.69 -40.38
C ILE A 74 -12.59 -153.46 -41.13
N PRO A 75 -12.28 -154.52 -41.91
CA PRO A 75 -13.32 -155.25 -42.64
C PRO A 75 -14.32 -155.97 -41.72
N ASP A 76 -15.60 -155.63 -41.88
CA ASP A 76 -16.70 -156.19 -41.08
C ASP A 76 -16.75 -157.72 -41.10
N SER A 77 -16.40 -158.36 -42.22
CA SER A 77 -16.33 -159.83 -42.34
C SER A 77 -15.30 -160.47 -41.40
N LEU A 78 -14.20 -159.77 -41.11
CA LEU A 78 -13.18 -160.23 -40.15
C LEU A 78 -13.61 -159.93 -38.71
N LEU A 79 -14.47 -158.92 -38.50
CA LEU A 79 -15.15 -158.63 -37.23
C LEU A 79 -16.37 -159.54 -36.97
N GLU A 80 -16.83 -160.31 -37.96
CA GLU A 80 -17.75 -161.44 -37.76
C GLU A 80 -16.98 -162.70 -37.32
N ASN A 81 -15.86 -162.99 -38.00
CA ASN A 81 -15.02 -164.18 -37.84
C ASN A 81 -15.85 -165.48 -37.70
N ASN A 82 -16.77 -165.73 -38.64
CA ASN A 82 -17.62 -166.93 -38.69
C ASN A 82 -18.41 -167.25 -37.40
N ASN A 83 -18.69 -166.25 -36.54
CA ASN A 83 -19.25 -166.41 -35.19
C ASN A 83 -18.30 -167.09 -34.17
N CYS A 84 -16.99 -166.88 -34.27
CA CYS A 84 -16.03 -167.31 -33.26
C CYS A 84 -16.44 -166.81 -31.86
N SER A 85 -16.44 -167.70 -30.86
CA SER A 85 -16.91 -167.43 -29.50
C SER A 85 -15.78 -167.21 -28.48
N GLN A 86 -14.55 -167.05 -28.95
CA GLN A 86 -13.34 -166.76 -28.17
C GLN A 86 -12.66 -165.53 -28.76
N ASP A 87 -11.97 -164.76 -27.93
CA ASP A 87 -11.19 -163.60 -28.39
C ASP A 87 -10.13 -164.03 -29.42
N TYR A 88 -9.91 -163.18 -30.43
CA TYR A 88 -9.00 -163.46 -31.56
C TYR A 88 -8.26 -162.19 -32.00
N THR A 89 -7.27 -162.33 -32.87
CA THR A 89 -6.52 -161.19 -33.44
C THR A 89 -6.90 -161.00 -34.90
N ILE A 90 -7.10 -159.75 -35.32
CA ILE A 90 -7.03 -159.36 -36.73
C ILE A 90 -5.66 -158.74 -36.95
N TYR A 91 -4.93 -159.20 -37.96
CA TYR A 91 -3.66 -158.62 -38.37
C TYR A 91 -3.89 -157.64 -39.52
N ALA A 92 -3.13 -156.54 -39.55
CA ALA A 92 -3.21 -155.55 -40.61
C ALA A 92 -1.82 -155.16 -41.11
N TYR A 93 -1.61 -155.29 -42.40
CA TYR A 93 -0.34 -155.08 -43.09
C TYR A 93 -0.42 -153.80 -43.92
N ILE A 94 0.45 -152.83 -43.65
CA ILE A 94 0.56 -151.62 -44.47
C ILE A 94 1.49 -151.94 -45.65
N TYR A 95 0.90 -152.02 -46.84
CA TYR A 95 1.61 -152.24 -48.09
C TYR A 95 1.87 -150.90 -48.77
N LEU A 96 3.15 -150.54 -48.92
CA LEU A 96 3.57 -149.34 -49.64
C LEU A 96 4.12 -149.73 -51.01
N GLU A 97 3.63 -149.05 -52.05
CA GLU A 97 4.04 -149.22 -53.44
C GLU A 97 4.69 -147.92 -53.95
N ASP A 98 5.81 -148.03 -54.68
CA ASP A 98 6.53 -146.88 -55.27
C ASP A 98 6.16 -146.60 -56.75
N GLY A 99 5.24 -147.39 -57.31
CA GLY A 99 4.85 -147.38 -58.72
C GLY A 99 5.67 -148.33 -59.62
N THR A 100 6.62 -149.07 -59.05
CA THR A 100 7.37 -150.13 -59.74
C THR A 100 7.48 -151.43 -58.94
N ALA A 101 7.49 -151.35 -57.61
CA ALA A 101 7.34 -152.46 -56.69
C ALA A 101 6.63 -152.01 -55.42
N GLY A 102 6.13 -152.97 -54.63
CA GLY A 102 5.59 -152.69 -53.30
C GLY A 102 5.96 -153.77 -52.30
N ARG A 103 5.94 -153.38 -51.01
CA ARG A 103 6.24 -154.28 -49.89
C ARG A 103 5.44 -153.88 -48.65
N THR A 104 5.20 -154.84 -47.79
CA THR A 104 4.75 -154.59 -46.42
C THR A 104 5.87 -153.90 -45.64
N GLU A 105 5.59 -152.72 -45.08
CA GLU A 105 6.54 -151.94 -44.27
C GLU A 105 6.20 -152.00 -42.77
N TYR A 106 4.93 -152.26 -42.44
CA TYR A 106 4.44 -152.31 -41.06
C TYR A 106 3.40 -153.42 -40.89
N GLU A 107 3.48 -154.09 -39.75
CA GLU A 107 2.50 -155.08 -39.29
C GLU A 107 1.85 -154.61 -37.97
N ILE A 108 0.54 -154.78 -37.90
CA ILE A 108 -0.30 -154.33 -36.80
C ILE A 108 -1.13 -155.52 -36.30
N ALA A 109 -1.09 -155.80 -35.00
CA ALA A 109 -1.96 -156.78 -34.35
C ALA A 109 -3.11 -156.07 -33.63
N ILE A 110 -4.35 -156.39 -34.01
CA ILE A 110 -5.59 -155.83 -33.45
C ILE A 110 -6.29 -156.91 -32.62
N PRO A 111 -6.24 -156.87 -31.28
CA PRO A 111 -6.99 -157.81 -30.45
C PRO A 111 -8.50 -157.52 -30.56
N VAL A 112 -9.31 -158.55 -30.76
CA VAL A 112 -10.77 -158.47 -30.94
C VAL A 112 -11.49 -159.24 -29.84
N LYS A 113 -12.32 -158.54 -29.08
CA LYS A 113 -13.20 -159.13 -28.06
C LYS A 113 -14.41 -159.81 -28.71
N ALA A 114 -14.55 -161.11 -28.49
CA ALA A 114 -15.72 -161.87 -28.93
C ALA A 114 -16.97 -161.54 -28.09
N ARG A 115 -18.14 -161.50 -28.73
CA ARG A 115 -19.43 -161.23 -28.06
C ARG A 115 -20.62 -161.78 -28.87
N THR A 116 -21.78 -161.86 -28.24
CA THR A 116 -23.03 -162.28 -28.93
C THR A 116 -23.42 -161.32 -30.05
N LYS A 117 -23.84 -161.85 -31.21
CA LYS A 117 -24.25 -161.07 -32.39
C LYS A 117 -25.47 -160.19 -32.07
N PRO A 118 -25.41 -158.86 -32.27
CA PRO A 118 -26.57 -157.98 -32.14
C PRO A 118 -27.56 -158.14 -33.29
N GLU A 119 -28.85 -157.92 -33.02
CA GLU A 119 -29.86 -157.76 -34.07
C GLU A 119 -29.80 -156.34 -34.67
N VAL A 120 -29.46 -156.23 -35.95
CA VAL A 120 -29.48 -154.96 -36.71
C VAL A 120 -30.22 -155.21 -38.03
N PRO A 121 -31.35 -154.54 -38.33
CA PRO A 121 -32.16 -154.88 -39.50
C PRO A 121 -31.68 -154.28 -40.83
N GLY A 122 -31.48 -155.14 -41.83
CA GLY A 122 -31.90 -154.90 -43.21
C GLY A 122 -31.10 -153.93 -44.08
N THR A 123 -30.10 -154.46 -44.81
CA THR A 123 -29.72 -153.95 -46.14
C THR A 123 -30.78 -154.29 -47.19
N PRO A 124 -30.83 -153.52 -48.29
CA PRO A 124 -31.12 -154.07 -49.61
C PRO A 124 -29.95 -153.85 -50.58
N GLU A 125 -29.78 -154.77 -51.53
CA GLU A 125 -28.71 -154.75 -52.54
C GLU A 125 -29.13 -154.08 -53.87
N GLU A 126 -28.10 -153.90 -54.72
CA GLU A 126 -28.03 -153.70 -56.17
C GLU A 126 -29.09 -154.40 -57.08
N PRO A 127 -29.18 -154.11 -58.42
CA PRO A 127 -28.16 -153.47 -59.30
C PRO A 127 -28.64 -152.41 -60.32
N GLU A 128 -27.68 -151.67 -60.93
CA GLU A 128 -27.67 -151.13 -62.33
C GLU A 128 -26.35 -150.36 -62.65
N LEU A 129 -25.24 -150.69 -61.97
CA LEU A 129 -24.05 -149.83 -61.82
C LEU A 129 -23.46 -149.21 -63.11
N PHE A 130 -23.44 -149.97 -64.22
CA PHE A 130 -22.65 -149.63 -65.41
C PHE A 130 -23.18 -148.47 -66.26
N ARG A 131 -24.47 -148.11 -66.16
CA ARG A 131 -25.02 -146.94 -66.86
C ARG A 131 -24.87 -145.66 -66.06
N GLU A 132 -24.97 -145.75 -64.73
CA GLU A 132 -24.88 -144.57 -63.87
C GLU A 132 -23.44 -144.04 -63.78
N THR A 133 -22.42 -144.91 -63.81
CA THR A 133 -21.00 -144.49 -63.83
C THR A 133 -20.68 -143.53 -64.98
N VAL A 134 -21.18 -143.78 -66.20
CA VAL A 134 -20.91 -142.91 -67.37
C VAL A 134 -21.57 -141.53 -67.20
N LYS A 135 -22.77 -141.48 -66.61
CA LYS A 135 -23.40 -140.20 -66.27
C LYS A 135 -22.62 -139.49 -65.16
N ALA A 136 -22.22 -140.21 -64.11
CA ALA A 136 -21.47 -139.65 -62.99
C ALA A 136 -20.11 -139.06 -63.41
N VAL A 137 -19.43 -139.68 -64.38
CA VAL A 137 -18.18 -139.15 -64.98
C VAL A 137 -18.42 -137.85 -65.74
N ASN A 138 -19.47 -137.76 -66.56
CA ASN A 138 -19.80 -136.52 -67.27
C ASN A 138 -20.25 -135.42 -66.30
N ASP A 139 -21.14 -135.73 -65.35
CA ASP A 139 -21.54 -134.81 -64.28
C ASP A 139 -20.33 -134.33 -63.45
N ALA A 140 -19.28 -135.16 -63.29
CA ALA A 140 -18.05 -134.80 -62.60
C ALA A 140 -17.13 -133.91 -63.45
N ALA A 141 -17.06 -134.13 -64.76
CA ALA A 141 -16.34 -133.26 -65.70
C ALA A 141 -16.97 -131.86 -65.74
N ASP A 142 -18.29 -131.75 -65.81
CA ASP A 142 -19.01 -130.47 -65.78
C ASP A 142 -18.81 -129.75 -64.43
N ARG A 143 -18.84 -130.48 -63.30
CA ARG A 143 -18.50 -129.92 -61.99
C ARG A 143 -17.04 -129.46 -61.90
N ALA A 144 -16.10 -130.16 -62.51
CA ALA A 144 -14.69 -129.76 -62.55
C ALA A 144 -14.50 -128.46 -63.36
N ALA A 145 -15.12 -128.36 -64.54
CA ALA A 145 -15.08 -127.15 -65.38
C ALA A 145 -15.73 -125.94 -64.68
N ALA A 146 -16.87 -126.13 -64.02
CA ALA A 146 -17.53 -125.09 -63.24
C ALA A 146 -16.68 -124.65 -62.03
N SER A 147 -16.01 -125.60 -61.35
CA SER A 147 -15.10 -125.31 -60.24
C SER A 147 -13.86 -124.51 -60.72
N GLU A 148 -13.30 -124.85 -61.88
CA GLU A 148 -12.18 -124.12 -62.48
C GLU A 148 -12.58 -122.67 -62.85
N GLN A 149 -13.77 -122.46 -63.42
CA GLN A 149 -14.28 -121.11 -63.68
C GLN A 149 -14.50 -120.32 -62.38
N ASN A 150 -15.08 -120.93 -61.34
CA ASN A 150 -15.30 -120.28 -60.05
C ASN A 150 -13.99 -119.94 -59.32
N ALA A 151 -12.97 -120.79 -59.43
CA ALA A 151 -11.62 -120.53 -58.91
C ALA A 151 -10.96 -119.35 -59.65
N LYS A 152 -11.05 -119.32 -60.99
CA LYS A 152 -10.54 -118.20 -61.82
C LYS A 152 -11.28 -116.89 -61.53
N ALA A 153 -12.60 -116.94 -61.34
CA ALA A 153 -13.41 -115.78 -60.96
C ALA A 153 -12.99 -115.24 -59.58
N SER A 154 -12.92 -116.11 -58.57
CA SER A 154 -12.50 -115.73 -57.21
C SER A 154 -11.08 -115.17 -57.14
N ALA A 155 -10.14 -115.76 -57.90
CA ALA A 155 -8.78 -115.25 -58.02
C ALA A 155 -8.73 -113.86 -58.70
N THR A 156 -9.57 -113.63 -59.71
CA THR A 156 -9.70 -112.33 -60.38
C THR A 156 -10.30 -111.28 -59.43
N GLU A 157 -11.32 -111.63 -58.66
CA GLU A 157 -11.96 -110.72 -57.71
C GLU A 157 -11.04 -110.37 -56.53
N ALA A 158 -10.30 -111.35 -55.99
CA ALA A 158 -9.26 -111.12 -55.00
C ALA A 158 -8.16 -110.18 -55.54
N GLY A 159 -7.80 -110.32 -56.82
CA GLY A 159 -6.89 -109.40 -57.52
C GLY A 159 -7.39 -107.96 -57.55
N LYS A 160 -8.69 -107.73 -57.79
CA LYS A 160 -9.29 -106.38 -57.72
C LYS A 160 -9.22 -105.79 -56.31
N TYR A 161 -9.54 -106.56 -55.28
CA TYR A 161 -9.46 -106.08 -53.89
C TYR A 161 -8.02 -105.77 -53.47
N ALA A 162 -7.04 -106.59 -53.89
CA ALA A 162 -5.63 -106.33 -53.65
C ALA A 162 -5.14 -105.05 -54.36
N ALA A 163 -5.54 -104.84 -55.62
CA ALA A 163 -5.23 -103.62 -56.37
C ALA A 163 -5.87 -102.38 -55.69
N SER A 164 -7.16 -102.43 -55.37
CA SER A 164 -7.89 -101.34 -54.72
C SER A 164 -7.33 -100.99 -53.33
N ALA A 165 -6.89 -101.99 -52.55
CA ALA A 165 -6.20 -101.77 -51.28
C ALA A 165 -4.83 -101.09 -51.48
N SER A 166 -4.08 -101.48 -52.51
CA SER A 166 -2.78 -100.85 -52.84
C SER A 166 -2.94 -99.41 -53.34
N GLU A 167 -3.93 -99.15 -54.19
CA GLU A 167 -4.30 -97.80 -54.64
C GLU A 167 -4.72 -96.92 -53.46
N SER A 168 -5.54 -97.46 -52.55
CA SER A 168 -5.96 -96.78 -51.33
C SER A 168 -4.80 -96.45 -50.40
N ALA A 169 -3.81 -97.35 -50.28
CA ALA A 169 -2.60 -97.10 -49.49
C ALA A 169 -1.72 -95.98 -50.08
N VAL A 170 -1.55 -95.96 -51.41
CA VAL A 170 -0.83 -94.87 -52.11
C VAL A 170 -1.57 -93.55 -51.98
N ALA A 171 -2.90 -93.54 -52.10
CA ALA A 171 -3.71 -92.34 -51.91
C ALA A 171 -3.65 -91.82 -50.46
N ALA A 172 -3.64 -92.70 -49.46
CA ALA A 172 -3.52 -92.34 -48.05
C ALA A 172 -2.15 -91.75 -47.70
N GLU A 173 -1.06 -92.37 -48.17
CA GLU A 173 0.30 -91.87 -47.94
C GLU A 173 0.50 -90.51 -48.64
N LYS A 174 0.04 -90.36 -49.88
CA LYS A 174 0.06 -89.05 -50.56
C LYS A 174 -0.77 -87.99 -49.82
N THR A 175 -1.96 -88.32 -49.34
CA THR A 175 -2.79 -87.39 -48.56
C THR A 175 -2.07 -86.91 -47.29
N LYS A 176 -1.28 -87.80 -46.67
CA LYS A 176 -0.40 -87.48 -45.53
C LYS A 176 0.79 -86.60 -45.95
N GLU A 177 1.43 -86.85 -47.09
CA GLU A 177 2.49 -85.98 -47.62
C GLU A 177 1.96 -84.58 -47.95
N ASP A 178 0.84 -84.47 -48.67
CA ASP A 178 0.20 -83.20 -49.02
C ASP A 178 -0.21 -82.42 -47.76
N ALA A 179 -0.77 -83.09 -46.74
CA ALA A 179 -1.14 -82.45 -45.46
C ALA A 179 0.09 -82.02 -44.62
N LEU A 180 1.16 -82.81 -44.59
CA LEU A 180 2.41 -82.44 -43.93
C LEU A 180 3.08 -81.24 -44.63
N LYS A 181 2.97 -81.17 -45.96
CA LYS A 181 3.43 -80.04 -46.75
C LYS A 181 2.61 -78.77 -46.43
N GLU A 182 1.28 -78.85 -46.41
CA GLU A 182 0.40 -77.71 -46.07
C GLU A 182 0.70 -77.17 -44.65
N VAL A 183 0.95 -78.06 -43.69
CA VAL A 183 1.37 -77.69 -42.32
C VAL A 183 2.77 -77.05 -42.31
N GLY A 184 3.68 -77.51 -43.16
CA GLY A 184 5.01 -76.91 -43.34
C GLY A 184 4.94 -75.50 -43.93
N GLU A 185 4.16 -75.32 -45.00
CA GLU A 185 3.95 -74.03 -45.66
C GLU A 185 3.28 -73.02 -44.70
N LYS A 186 2.18 -73.39 -44.03
CA LYS A 186 1.51 -72.53 -43.03
C LYS A 186 2.39 -72.21 -41.81
N LYS A 187 3.29 -73.11 -41.42
CA LYS A 187 4.28 -72.83 -40.37
C LYS A 187 5.29 -71.78 -40.84
N GLN A 188 5.73 -71.84 -42.10
CA GLN A 188 6.66 -70.86 -42.66
C GLN A 188 5.99 -69.48 -42.79
N GLU A 189 4.77 -69.42 -43.35
CA GLU A 189 3.94 -68.20 -43.42
C GLU A 189 3.77 -67.55 -42.03
N ALA A 190 3.51 -68.36 -41.00
CA ALA A 190 3.36 -67.86 -39.62
C ALA A 190 4.67 -67.32 -39.02
N ILE A 191 5.83 -67.91 -39.37
CA ILE A 191 7.14 -67.42 -38.93
C ILE A 191 7.47 -66.10 -39.63
N GLU A 192 7.25 -66.01 -40.94
CA GLU A 192 7.50 -64.80 -41.74
C GLU A 192 6.59 -63.65 -41.28
N ALA A 193 5.29 -63.90 -41.05
CA ALA A 193 4.37 -62.89 -40.52
C ALA A 193 4.73 -62.42 -39.10
N ILE A 194 5.24 -63.30 -38.23
CA ILE A 194 5.77 -62.91 -36.91
C ILE A 194 7.01 -62.04 -37.07
N GLN A 195 7.96 -62.41 -37.94
CA GLN A 195 9.18 -61.64 -38.14
C GLN A 195 8.88 -60.25 -38.75
N GLU A 196 8.02 -60.15 -39.76
CA GLU A 196 7.56 -58.85 -40.29
C GLU A 196 6.90 -58.00 -39.20
N GLN A 197 6.09 -58.62 -38.33
CA GLN A 197 5.46 -57.91 -37.21
C GLN A 197 6.49 -57.45 -36.15
N GLU A 198 7.50 -58.25 -35.85
CA GLU A 198 8.59 -57.88 -34.93
C GLU A 198 9.44 -56.74 -35.51
N GLU A 199 9.88 -56.84 -36.77
CA GLU A 199 10.66 -55.80 -37.46
C GLU A 199 9.86 -54.48 -37.57
N ALA A 200 8.59 -54.55 -37.97
CA ALA A 200 7.71 -53.38 -38.03
C ALA A 200 7.41 -52.77 -36.64
N SER A 201 7.43 -53.58 -35.57
CA SER A 201 7.25 -53.10 -34.19
C SER A 201 8.53 -52.46 -33.65
N ALA A 202 9.69 -53.08 -33.88
CA ALA A 202 10.99 -52.51 -33.55
C ALA A 202 11.22 -51.17 -34.28
N GLY A 203 10.90 -51.10 -35.57
CA GLY A 203 10.97 -49.87 -36.36
C GLY A 203 10.06 -48.76 -35.81
N LYS A 204 8.85 -49.08 -35.33
CA LYS A 204 7.96 -48.09 -34.67
C LYS A 204 8.53 -47.60 -33.34
N ILE A 205 9.10 -48.51 -32.53
CA ILE A 205 9.72 -48.17 -31.24
C ILE A 205 10.93 -47.25 -31.46
N ILE A 206 11.86 -47.62 -32.34
CA ILE A 206 13.05 -46.82 -32.68
C ILE A 206 12.64 -45.43 -33.16
N ASN A 207 11.74 -45.34 -34.15
CA ASN A 207 11.27 -44.05 -34.65
C ASN A 207 10.59 -43.20 -33.56
N HIS A 208 9.83 -43.80 -32.64
CA HIS A 208 9.23 -43.05 -31.54
C HIS A 208 10.29 -42.55 -30.55
N THR A 209 11.24 -43.41 -30.17
CA THR A 209 12.35 -43.07 -29.27
C THR A 209 13.24 -41.98 -29.85
N ASP A 210 13.61 -42.05 -31.13
CA ASP A 210 14.45 -41.02 -31.78
C ASP A 210 13.73 -39.67 -31.87
N ASN A 211 12.43 -39.67 -32.18
CA ASN A 211 11.62 -38.44 -32.17
C ASN A 211 11.51 -37.82 -30.77
N GLU A 212 11.34 -38.64 -29.72
CA GLU A 212 11.31 -38.15 -28.34
C GLU A 212 12.69 -37.65 -27.87
N ILE A 213 13.77 -38.32 -28.26
CA ILE A 213 15.14 -37.85 -28.01
C ILE A 213 15.37 -36.49 -28.68
N GLN A 214 14.98 -36.33 -29.95
CA GLN A 214 15.07 -35.02 -30.63
C GLN A 214 14.18 -33.97 -29.97
N ARG A 215 12.98 -34.32 -29.50
CA ARG A 215 12.09 -33.40 -28.76
C ARG A 215 12.74 -32.91 -27.47
N ILE A 216 13.31 -33.82 -26.68
CA ILE A 216 14.02 -33.50 -25.43
C ILE A 216 15.29 -32.68 -25.69
N GLN A 217 16.06 -33.01 -26.73
CA GLN A 217 17.25 -32.24 -27.13
C GLN A 217 16.89 -30.81 -27.55
N ASN A 218 15.84 -30.64 -28.37
CA ASN A 218 15.36 -29.33 -28.81
C ASN A 218 14.81 -28.49 -27.65
N GLN A 219 14.06 -29.10 -26.71
CA GLN A 219 13.62 -28.44 -25.48
C GLN A 219 14.80 -28.00 -24.61
N THR A 220 15.78 -28.90 -24.40
CA THR A 220 17.01 -28.61 -23.64
C THR A 220 17.81 -27.46 -24.28
N ALA A 221 17.92 -27.43 -25.61
CA ALA A 221 18.57 -26.36 -26.36
C ALA A 221 17.75 -25.06 -26.41
N GLY A 222 16.44 -25.11 -26.16
CA GLY A 222 15.59 -23.95 -25.88
C GLY A 222 15.92 -23.36 -24.53
N SER A 223 15.66 -24.10 -23.45
CA SER A 223 15.86 -23.64 -22.07
C SER A 223 17.30 -23.26 -21.76
N LYS A 224 18.30 -23.88 -22.42
CA LYS A 224 19.69 -23.43 -22.33
C LYS A 224 19.86 -21.99 -22.84
N ARG A 225 19.32 -21.65 -24.02
CA ARG A 225 19.43 -20.30 -24.60
C ARG A 225 18.64 -19.27 -23.81
N GLU A 226 17.48 -19.65 -23.27
CA GLU A 226 16.69 -18.81 -22.37
C GLU A 226 17.47 -18.48 -21.08
N LEU A 227 18.16 -19.47 -20.50
CA LEU A 227 19.04 -19.28 -19.34
C LEU A 227 20.27 -18.44 -19.69
N GLU A 228 20.94 -18.68 -20.83
CA GLU A 228 22.07 -17.88 -21.30
C GLU A 228 21.67 -16.41 -21.52
N GLN A 229 20.49 -16.15 -22.09
CA GLN A 229 19.94 -14.79 -22.24
C GLN A 229 19.58 -14.15 -20.89
N THR A 230 19.01 -14.93 -19.96
CA THR A 230 18.70 -14.44 -18.60
C THR A 230 19.96 -14.04 -17.84
N ILE A 231 21.04 -14.83 -17.96
CA ILE A 231 22.35 -14.52 -17.38
C ILE A 231 22.97 -13.27 -18.02
N ALA A 232 22.88 -13.13 -19.35
CA ALA A 232 23.36 -11.94 -20.05
C ALA A 232 22.62 -10.67 -19.60
N ASN A 233 21.28 -10.70 -19.54
CA ASN A 233 20.46 -9.59 -19.06
C ASN A 233 20.80 -9.22 -17.61
N ALA A 234 20.95 -10.21 -16.73
CA ALA A 234 21.35 -9.99 -15.34
C ALA A 234 22.77 -9.41 -15.20
N GLY A 235 23.66 -9.70 -16.16
CA GLY A 235 24.97 -9.06 -16.29
C GLY A 235 24.85 -7.57 -16.59
N SER A 236 24.13 -7.20 -17.65
CA SER A 236 23.94 -5.78 -18.02
C SER A 236 23.23 -4.98 -16.94
N SER A 237 22.16 -5.51 -16.32
CA SER A 237 21.49 -4.81 -15.21
C SER A 237 22.33 -4.72 -13.93
N LYS A 238 23.38 -5.54 -13.77
CA LYS A 238 24.39 -5.34 -12.72
C LYS A 238 25.32 -4.18 -13.09
N GLU A 239 25.76 -4.08 -14.34
CA GLU A 239 26.63 -2.99 -14.81
C GLU A 239 25.91 -1.63 -14.71
N GLU A 240 24.64 -1.55 -15.13
CA GLU A 240 23.77 -0.37 -14.96
C GLU A 240 23.59 0.01 -13.47
N LEU A 241 23.51 -0.98 -12.58
CA LEU A 241 23.39 -0.76 -11.13
C LEU A 241 24.71 -0.27 -10.51
N ASP A 242 25.85 -0.84 -10.91
CA ASP A 242 27.18 -0.41 -10.46
C ASP A 242 27.48 1.03 -10.90
N GLU A 243 27.13 1.42 -12.14
CA GLU A 243 27.20 2.81 -12.63
C GLU A 243 26.27 3.75 -11.85
N SER A 244 25.06 3.30 -11.53
CA SER A 244 24.09 4.06 -10.73
C SER A 244 24.58 4.30 -9.29
N ILE A 245 25.22 3.29 -8.69
CA ILE A 245 25.84 3.39 -7.35
C ILE A 245 27.02 4.37 -7.37
N GLN A 246 27.88 4.30 -8.39
CA GLN A 246 28.99 5.25 -8.54
C GLN A 246 28.46 6.69 -8.71
N THR A 247 27.47 6.90 -9.57
CA THR A 247 26.83 8.20 -9.79
C THR A 247 26.20 8.77 -8.50
N ALA A 248 25.58 7.91 -7.68
CA ALA A 248 25.05 8.31 -6.38
C ALA A 248 26.16 8.69 -5.37
N SER A 249 27.29 7.99 -5.40
CA SER A 249 28.47 8.27 -4.55
C SER A 249 29.13 9.61 -4.90
N ASP A 250 29.28 9.89 -6.20
CA ASP A 250 29.82 11.17 -6.68
C ASP A 250 28.86 12.33 -6.40
N THR A 251 27.55 12.10 -6.58
CA THR A 251 26.49 13.06 -6.22
C THR A 251 26.49 13.37 -4.72
N LYS A 252 26.65 12.36 -3.86
CA LYS A 252 26.82 12.56 -2.41
C LYS A 252 28.07 13.40 -2.11
N THR A 253 29.20 13.09 -2.75
CA THR A 253 30.46 13.82 -2.56
C THR A 253 30.35 15.29 -2.98
N ALA A 254 29.57 15.60 -4.02
CA ALA A 254 29.25 16.96 -4.42
C ALA A 254 28.30 17.66 -3.42
N LEU A 255 27.29 16.94 -2.91
CA LEU A 255 26.36 17.46 -1.91
C LEU A 255 27.05 17.78 -0.58
N ASP A 256 27.92 16.91 -0.08
CA ASP A 256 28.66 17.12 1.17
C ASP A 256 29.52 18.40 1.10
N LYS A 257 30.20 18.63 -0.03
CA LYS A 257 30.93 19.90 -0.30
C LYS A 257 30.00 21.11 -0.37
N SER A 258 28.81 20.97 -0.95
CA SER A 258 27.82 22.05 -0.98
C SER A 258 27.28 22.39 0.41
N VAL A 259 27.22 21.42 1.33
CA VAL A 259 26.83 21.63 2.74
C VAL A 259 27.95 22.33 3.50
N GLU A 260 29.22 21.95 3.26
CA GLU A 260 30.39 22.63 3.84
C GLU A 260 30.43 24.12 3.43
N LEU A 261 30.30 24.42 2.13
CA LEU A 261 30.24 25.79 1.61
C LEU A 261 29.05 26.59 2.16
N ALA A 262 27.89 25.96 2.33
CA ALA A 262 26.73 26.60 2.95
C ALA A 262 26.97 26.91 4.44
N GLY A 263 27.74 26.08 5.13
CA GLY A 263 28.22 26.33 6.50
C GLY A 263 29.12 27.57 6.58
N THR A 264 30.12 27.67 5.70
CA THR A 264 30.99 28.85 5.60
C THR A 264 30.20 30.12 5.30
N ALA A 265 29.34 30.09 4.28
CA ALA A 265 28.51 31.25 3.89
C ALA A 265 27.55 31.69 5.02
N LYS A 266 27.04 30.74 5.82
CA LYS A 266 26.27 31.08 7.02
C LYS A 266 27.14 31.82 8.04
N THR A 267 28.34 31.33 8.33
CA THR A 267 29.25 31.98 9.29
C THR A 267 29.64 33.39 8.84
N GLU A 268 29.92 33.60 7.55
CA GLU A 268 30.17 34.92 6.98
C GLU A 268 28.95 35.86 7.12
N MET A 269 27.74 35.35 6.85
CA MET A 269 26.49 36.10 7.01
C MET A 269 26.19 36.44 8.48
N ASP A 270 26.42 35.50 9.42
CA ASP A 270 26.28 35.72 10.85
C ASP A 270 27.25 36.85 11.30
N THR A 271 28.52 36.79 10.87
CA THR A 271 29.52 37.83 11.15
C THR A 271 29.13 39.19 10.56
N SER A 272 28.67 39.24 9.30
CA SER A 272 28.22 40.48 8.66
C SER A 272 27.00 41.08 9.37
N THR A 273 26.11 40.24 9.90
CA THR A 273 24.91 40.67 10.66
C THR A 273 25.30 41.28 12.02
N GLN A 274 26.30 40.69 12.69
CA GLN A 274 26.88 41.25 13.92
C GLN A 274 27.50 42.63 13.66
N THR A 275 28.38 42.76 12.66
CA THR A 275 29.01 44.05 12.31
C THR A 275 27.99 45.11 11.89
N ALA A 276 26.91 44.74 11.18
CA ALA A 276 25.81 45.65 10.85
C ALA A 276 25.06 46.14 12.10
N SER A 277 24.90 45.28 13.11
CA SER A 277 24.23 45.60 14.38
C SER A 277 25.09 46.53 15.26
N GLU A 278 26.41 46.33 15.26
CA GLU A 278 27.38 47.22 15.90
C GLU A 278 27.40 48.60 15.22
N ALA A 279 27.44 48.63 13.88
CA ALA A 279 27.38 49.86 13.10
C ALA A 279 26.07 50.64 13.31
N LYS A 280 24.93 49.95 13.40
CA LYS A 280 23.64 50.55 13.77
C LYS A 280 23.72 51.18 15.16
N THR A 281 24.28 50.48 16.15
CA THR A 281 24.41 50.97 17.53
C THR A 281 25.25 52.25 17.60
N ALA A 282 26.34 52.31 16.84
CA ALA A 282 27.18 53.51 16.72
C ALA A 282 26.44 54.68 16.02
N LEU A 283 25.60 54.40 15.02
CA LEU A 283 24.78 55.39 14.33
C LEU A 283 23.65 55.93 15.23
N ASP A 284 22.97 55.07 16.00
CA ASP A 284 21.95 55.47 16.97
C ASP A 284 22.56 56.41 18.03
N GLY A 285 23.72 56.04 18.58
CA GLY A 285 24.47 56.89 19.52
C GLY A 285 24.85 58.25 18.93
N SER A 286 25.39 58.25 17.70
CA SER A 286 25.72 59.50 16.98
C SER A 286 24.50 60.38 16.72
N THR A 287 23.34 59.76 16.47
CA THR A 287 22.06 60.46 16.24
C THR A 287 21.55 61.11 17.52
N ASN A 288 21.68 60.44 18.67
CA ASN A 288 21.32 61.01 19.96
C ASN A 288 22.20 62.22 20.31
N THR A 289 23.52 62.13 20.16
CA THR A 289 24.42 63.27 20.41
C THR A 289 24.17 64.43 19.42
N ALA A 290 23.75 64.15 18.19
CA ALA A 290 23.32 65.19 17.25
C ALA A 290 22.03 65.92 17.72
N ALA A 291 21.08 65.20 18.31
CA ALA A 291 19.87 65.78 18.89
C ALA A 291 20.17 66.63 20.14
N GLU A 292 21.04 66.15 21.03
CA GLU A 292 21.52 66.90 22.20
C GLU A 292 22.22 68.21 21.81
N MET A 293 23.06 68.17 20.76
CA MET A 293 23.69 69.36 20.18
C MET A 293 22.66 70.30 19.54
N GLN A 294 21.62 69.77 18.89
CA GLN A 294 20.53 70.58 18.31
C GLN A 294 19.71 71.29 19.39
N GLU A 295 19.38 70.63 20.49
CA GLU A 295 18.69 71.26 21.63
C GLU A 295 19.56 72.34 22.28
N THR A 296 20.84 72.04 22.51
CA THR A 296 21.83 72.99 23.05
C THR A 296 21.92 74.24 22.17
N LEU A 297 22.06 74.06 20.85
CA LEU A 297 22.08 75.17 19.89
C LEU A 297 20.76 75.96 19.90
N GLY A 298 19.62 75.28 20.00
CA GLY A 298 18.31 75.90 20.15
C GLY A 298 18.17 76.74 21.42
N ALA A 299 18.78 76.32 22.53
CA ALA A 299 18.86 77.11 23.76
C ALA A 299 19.75 78.35 23.58
N THR A 300 20.92 78.22 22.96
CA THR A 300 21.81 79.36 22.64
C THR A 300 21.13 80.38 21.72
N VAL A 301 20.39 79.94 20.70
CA VAL A 301 19.63 80.83 19.80
C VAL A 301 18.52 81.58 20.55
N LYS A 302 17.79 80.92 21.47
CA LYS A 302 16.79 81.58 22.34
C LYS A 302 17.43 82.63 23.26
N GLN A 303 18.61 82.35 23.82
CA GLN A 303 19.38 83.31 24.63
C GLN A 303 19.83 84.52 23.78
N ALA A 304 20.34 84.27 22.58
CA ALA A 304 20.76 85.33 21.65
C ALA A 304 19.58 86.26 21.26
N GLY A 305 18.41 85.72 20.94
CA GLY A 305 17.20 86.52 20.65
C GLY A 305 16.70 87.33 21.86
N THR A 306 16.89 86.81 23.08
CA THR A 306 16.57 87.53 24.33
C THR A 306 17.55 88.70 24.55
N LEU A 307 18.84 88.48 24.29
CA LEU A 307 19.88 89.51 24.38
C LEU A 307 19.69 90.61 23.32
N ASP A 308 19.36 90.25 22.08
CA ASP A 308 19.07 91.21 20.99
C ASP A 308 17.85 92.08 21.31
N THR A 309 16.76 91.46 21.80
CA THR A 309 15.56 92.19 22.25
C THR A 309 15.91 93.20 23.35
N SER A 310 16.63 92.76 24.39
CA SER A 310 17.06 93.61 25.51
C SER A 310 18.00 94.74 25.06
N LEU A 311 18.94 94.46 24.16
CA LEU A 311 19.82 95.47 23.57
C LEU A 311 19.03 96.50 22.76
N GLY A 312 18.05 96.06 21.96
CA GLY A 312 17.13 96.93 21.24
C GLY A 312 16.30 97.84 22.15
N GLU A 313 15.85 97.34 23.31
CA GLU A 313 15.21 98.18 24.34
C GLU A 313 16.18 99.20 24.94
N LYS A 314 17.40 98.80 25.31
CA LYS A 314 18.42 99.74 25.82
C LYS A 314 18.80 100.82 24.80
N ILE A 315 18.86 100.47 23.51
CA ILE A 315 19.10 101.43 22.42
C ILE A 315 17.93 102.42 22.31
N LYS A 316 16.67 101.96 22.39
CA LYS A 316 15.50 102.86 22.45
C LYS A 316 15.56 103.79 23.67
N THR A 317 15.83 103.27 24.86
CA THR A 317 15.96 104.09 26.09
C THR A 317 17.09 105.12 25.96
N GLY A 318 18.27 104.74 25.46
CA GLY A 318 19.39 105.66 25.23
C GLY A 318 19.08 106.73 24.19
N THR A 319 18.30 106.38 23.15
CA THR A 319 17.83 107.32 22.13
C THR A 319 16.83 108.32 22.72
N GLN A 320 15.90 107.86 23.57
CA GLN A 320 14.96 108.74 24.27
C GLN A 320 15.71 109.68 25.24
N LEU A 321 16.60 109.15 26.07
CA LEU A 321 17.42 109.96 27.00
C LEU A 321 18.27 111.02 26.28
N LYS A 322 18.77 110.73 25.07
CA LYS A 322 19.47 111.71 24.23
C LYS A 322 18.52 112.83 23.78
N THR A 323 17.30 112.49 23.35
CA THR A 323 16.27 113.47 22.97
C THR A 323 15.85 114.32 24.16
N ASP A 324 15.57 113.71 25.32
CA ASP A 324 15.18 114.38 26.56
C ASP A 324 16.29 115.34 27.05
N LEU A 325 17.55 114.91 26.99
CA LEU A 325 18.71 115.74 27.31
C LEU A 325 18.86 116.92 26.35
N THR A 326 18.57 116.73 25.05
CA THR A 326 18.60 117.82 24.05
C THR A 326 17.52 118.85 24.36
N ALA A 327 16.26 118.43 24.51
CA ALA A 327 15.14 119.31 24.82
C ALA A 327 15.30 120.02 26.18
N SER A 328 15.85 119.32 27.19
CA SER A 328 16.19 119.91 28.50
C SER A 328 17.30 120.95 28.40
N SER A 329 18.32 120.72 27.56
CA SER A 329 19.40 121.67 27.32
C SER A 329 18.92 122.91 26.56
N GLU A 330 18.09 122.73 25.53
CA GLU A 330 17.41 123.81 24.81
C GLU A 330 16.53 124.65 25.74
N LYS A 331 15.74 123.99 26.60
CA LYS A 331 14.90 124.68 27.60
C LYS A 331 15.74 125.44 28.62
N ALA A 332 16.84 124.86 29.12
CA ALA A 332 17.75 125.53 30.05
C ALA A 332 18.40 126.78 29.43
N VAL A 333 18.81 126.70 28.15
CA VAL A 333 19.29 127.87 27.40
C VAL A 333 18.20 128.93 27.26
N GLN A 334 16.96 128.53 26.94
CA GLN A 334 15.84 129.47 26.83
C GLN A 334 15.49 130.12 28.18
N ASP A 335 15.50 129.37 29.29
CA ASP A 335 15.23 129.91 30.62
C ASP A 335 16.35 130.85 31.09
N ILE A 336 17.62 130.56 30.75
CA ILE A 336 18.75 131.48 30.98
C ILE A 336 18.61 132.76 30.13
N GLN A 337 18.19 132.66 28.86
CA GLN A 337 17.95 133.82 28.01
C GLN A 337 16.77 134.67 28.51
N ASN A 338 15.69 134.03 28.97
CA ASN A 338 14.52 134.70 29.52
C ASN A 338 14.89 135.45 30.82
N ALA A 339 15.56 134.77 31.77
CA ALA A 339 16.02 135.39 33.00
C ALA A 339 17.06 136.49 32.76
N GLY A 340 17.96 136.30 31.79
CA GLY A 340 18.91 137.33 31.36
C GLY A 340 18.22 138.57 30.78
N SER A 341 17.16 138.37 29.98
CA SER A 341 16.34 139.46 29.44
C SER A 341 15.54 140.18 30.53
N GLU A 342 15.00 139.45 31.52
CA GLU A 342 14.30 140.03 32.67
C GLU A 342 15.25 140.86 33.54
N GLN A 343 16.47 140.37 33.79
CA GLN A 343 17.50 141.13 34.53
C GLN A 343 18.03 142.32 33.71
N LEU A 344 18.16 142.20 32.39
CA LEU A 344 18.49 143.34 31.52
C LEU A 344 17.39 144.40 31.57
N GLY A 345 16.11 144.00 31.53
CA GLY A 345 14.96 144.90 31.70
C GLY A 345 14.96 145.60 33.06
N LYS A 346 15.29 144.88 34.15
CA LYS A 346 15.48 145.48 35.48
C LYS A 346 16.68 146.44 35.52
N MET A 347 17.79 146.12 34.87
CA MET A 347 18.93 147.02 34.75
C MET A 347 18.63 148.25 33.89
N GLN A 348 17.75 148.14 32.89
CA GLN A 348 17.26 149.28 32.11
C GLN A 348 16.32 150.16 32.93
N ALA A 349 15.37 149.57 33.68
CA ALA A 349 14.54 150.31 34.63
C ALA A 349 15.40 151.02 35.69
N VAL A 350 16.44 150.37 36.24
CA VAL A 350 17.41 150.99 37.17
C VAL A 350 18.29 152.04 36.49
N ALA A 351 18.54 151.96 35.17
CA ALA A 351 19.27 152.99 34.43
C ALA A 351 18.38 154.21 34.07
N GLU A 352 17.08 153.98 33.87
CA GLU A 352 16.05 155.02 33.76
C GLU A 352 15.86 155.68 35.13
N GLU A 353 15.77 154.92 36.22
CA GLU A 353 15.83 155.43 37.60
C GLU A 353 17.13 156.20 37.85
N PHE A 354 18.33 155.72 37.48
CA PHE A 354 19.58 156.50 37.61
C PHE A 354 19.67 157.73 36.69
N THR A 355 18.76 157.87 35.73
CA THR A 355 18.65 159.07 34.88
C THR A 355 17.66 160.05 35.51
N ALA A 356 16.49 159.56 35.93
CA ALA A 356 15.53 160.29 36.74
C ALA A 356 16.16 160.78 38.05
N ASP A 357 16.94 159.96 38.76
CA ASP A 357 17.74 160.33 39.93
C ASP A 357 18.81 161.35 39.61
N ARG A 358 19.30 161.47 38.37
CA ARG A 358 20.28 162.53 38.04
C ARG A 358 19.62 163.88 37.87
N GLU A 359 18.43 163.88 37.26
CA GLU A 359 17.56 165.05 37.17
C GLU A 359 17.02 165.41 38.56
N GLN A 360 16.54 164.41 39.31
CA GLN A 360 16.07 164.53 40.69
C GLN A 360 17.19 164.84 41.68
N ILE A 361 18.46 164.49 41.45
CA ILE A 361 19.62 164.97 42.25
C ILE A 361 19.96 166.42 41.89
N THR A 362 19.69 166.86 40.66
CA THR A 362 19.79 168.28 40.30
C THR A 362 18.69 169.06 41.03
N THR A 363 17.44 168.60 40.96
CA THR A 363 16.28 169.13 41.69
C THR A 363 16.43 168.98 43.22
N ASN A 364 17.05 167.92 43.72
CA ASN A 364 17.30 167.70 45.15
C ASN A 364 18.54 168.45 45.63
N LYS A 365 19.45 168.89 44.77
CA LYS A 365 20.46 169.88 45.17
C LYS A 365 19.80 171.23 45.49
N GLU A 366 18.65 171.51 44.88
CA GLU A 366 17.80 172.66 45.21
C GLU A 366 16.89 172.34 46.41
N ASN A 367 16.20 171.18 46.41
CA ASN A 367 15.22 170.79 47.44
C ASN A 367 15.82 170.20 48.74
N ILE A 368 17.08 169.76 48.81
CA ILE A 368 17.78 169.46 50.08
C ILE A 368 18.13 170.78 50.81
N GLY A 369 18.08 171.91 50.12
CA GLY A 369 17.95 173.23 50.75
C GLY A 369 16.57 173.49 51.38
N SER A 370 15.61 172.57 51.25
CA SER A 370 14.19 172.79 51.60
C SER A 370 13.59 171.71 52.51
N LEU A 371 13.88 170.41 52.28
CA LEU A 371 13.17 169.30 52.93
C LEU A 371 14.08 168.48 53.84
N LYS A 372 13.82 168.62 55.14
CA LYS A 372 14.49 167.91 56.25
C LYS A 372 13.48 167.02 57.02
N GLU A 373 12.40 166.59 56.36
CA GLU A 373 11.23 165.96 56.98
C GLU A 373 10.88 164.60 56.30
N ASP A 374 11.14 163.51 57.03
CA ASP A 374 10.29 162.31 57.32
C ASP A 374 10.00 161.12 56.33
N LEU A 375 10.82 160.04 56.42
CA LEU A 375 10.57 158.62 56.91
C LEU A 375 9.60 157.49 56.30
N ASP A 376 10.20 156.34 55.85
CA ASP A 376 10.02 154.81 56.06
C ASP A 376 8.75 153.85 55.87
N ASN A 377 8.95 152.50 55.59
CA ASN A 377 8.18 151.17 55.85
C ASN A 377 7.50 150.27 54.68
N VAL A 378 7.04 148.96 54.75
CA VAL A 378 7.56 147.57 55.17
C VAL A 378 6.67 146.23 54.86
N GLU A 379 7.25 145.00 54.57
CA GLU A 379 6.81 143.50 54.66
C GLU A 379 5.56 142.82 53.89
N LYS A 380 5.15 141.48 53.76
CA LYS A 380 5.42 139.96 54.06
C LYS A 380 4.46 138.98 53.21
N THR A 381 4.15 137.61 53.17
CA THR A 381 4.34 136.14 53.67
C THR A 381 3.46 135.10 52.79
N THR A 382 3.20 133.73 52.79
CA THR A 382 3.61 132.27 53.20
C THR A 382 2.54 131.19 52.60
N ILE A 383 2.39 129.80 52.53
CA ILE A 383 2.67 128.45 53.24
C ILE A 383 2.61 127.06 52.37
N CYS A 384 2.20 125.81 52.83
CA CYS A 384 2.59 124.38 52.36
C CYS A 384 1.61 123.08 52.51
N LYS A 385 1.90 121.84 51.91
CA LYS A 385 1.51 120.34 52.21
C LYS A 385 0.72 119.43 51.13
N ASN A 386 0.47 118.05 51.04
CA ASN A 386 0.75 116.67 51.70
C ASN A 386 0.23 115.30 50.96
N ILE A 387 0.79 114.04 51.22
CA ILE A 387 0.21 112.58 51.33
C ILE A 387 0.18 111.42 50.19
N PHE A 388 -0.04 110.09 50.54
CA PHE A 388 0.30 108.72 49.92
C PHE A 388 -0.85 107.66 49.57
N GLY A 389 -0.56 106.45 48.99
CA GLY A 389 -1.47 105.25 48.76
C GLY A 389 -0.83 103.82 48.44
N GLY A 390 -1.61 102.69 48.31
CA GLY A 390 -1.13 101.25 48.18
C GLY A 390 -2.06 100.14 47.55
N VAL A 391 -1.72 98.82 47.58
CA VAL A 391 -2.24 97.69 46.68
C VAL A 391 -2.44 96.28 47.40
N PRO A 392 -3.30 95.30 46.96
CA PRO A 392 -3.75 94.09 47.74
C PRO A 392 -3.34 92.63 47.29
N ASN A 393 -3.84 91.58 48.00
CA ASN A 393 -3.41 90.15 47.99
C ASN A 393 -4.28 89.13 47.19
N VAL A 394 -3.76 87.89 46.98
CA VAL A 394 -4.37 86.74 46.24
C VAL A 394 -4.43 85.45 47.08
N TYR A 395 -5.42 84.57 46.86
CA TYR A 395 -5.71 83.32 47.61
C TYR A 395 -5.61 82.05 46.74
N TYR A 396 -4.98 80.99 47.27
CA TYR A 396 -4.80 79.69 46.61
C TYR A 396 -5.57 78.57 47.34
N PRO A 397 -6.30 77.67 46.67
CA PRO A 397 -7.04 76.59 47.33
C PRO A 397 -6.13 75.45 47.80
N CYS A 398 -6.53 74.78 48.88
CA CYS A 398 -5.92 73.55 49.42
C CYS A 398 -7.00 72.69 50.10
N ASN A 399 -6.63 71.53 50.66
CA ASN A 399 -7.51 70.77 51.55
C ASN A 399 -6.68 70.08 52.64
N ILE A 400 -6.52 70.73 53.79
CA ILE A 400 -5.64 70.29 54.88
C ILE A 400 -6.49 70.08 56.14
N PRO A 401 -6.69 68.84 56.61
CA PRO A 401 -7.41 68.57 57.85
C PRO A 401 -6.70 69.15 59.09
N SER A 402 -7.47 69.41 60.14
CA SER A 402 -6.95 69.78 61.46
C SER A 402 -6.02 68.70 62.03
N GLY A 403 -4.93 69.11 62.68
CA GLY A 403 -3.92 68.22 63.27
C GLY A 403 -2.83 67.73 62.30
N THR A 404 -2.87 68.14 61.03
CA THR A 404 -1.91 67.72 60.00
C THR A 404 -0.63 68.54 60.07
N ASP A 405 0.54 67.91 59.89
CA ASP A 405 1.80 68.64 59.73
C ASP A 405 1.94 69.20 58.32
N VAL A 406 2.31 70.47 58.22
CA VAL A 406 2.49 71.20 56.96
C VAL A 406 3.88 71.83 56.96
N THR A 407 4.69 71.54 55.95
CA THR A 407 5.94 72.27 55.69
C THR A 407 5.71 73.29 54.60
N VAL A 408 6.23 74.49 54.78
CA VAL A 408 6.35 75.49 53.71
C VAL A 408 7.83 75.73 53.44
N SER A 409 8.26 75.60 52.20
CA SER A 409 9.65 75.72 51.75
C SER A 409 9.77 76.49 50.44
N THR A 410 10.95 77.04 50.17
CA THR A 410 11.33 77.49 48.84
C THR A 410 11.88 76.32 48.01
N GLU A 411 11.54 76.30 46.73
CA GLU A 411 11.97 75.25 45.79
C GLU A 411 13.50 75.25 45.53
N ASP A 412 14.14 76.41 45.64
CA ASP A 412 15.59 76.60 45.49
C ASP A 412 16.36 76.57 46.82
N GLY A 413 15.67 76.36 47.95
CA GLY A 413 16.26 76.39 49.29
C GLY A 413 16.69 77.79 49.78
N SER A 414 16.31 78.88 49.09
CA SER A 414 16.55 80.25 49.55
C SER A 414 15.71 80.63 50.79
N ASN A 415 16.15 81.61 51.57
CA ASN A 415 15.35 82.05 52.72
C ASN A 415 14.19 82.98 52.31
N PHE A 416 13.05 82.84 52.98
CA PHE A 416 11.93 83.79 52.85
C PHE A 416 12.32 85.20 53.29
N GLU A 417 11.70 86.23 52.70
CA GLU A 417 11.92 87.62 53.12
C GLU A 417 11.40 87.87 54.54
N VAL A 418 12.13 88.67 55.31
CA VAL A 418 11.72 89.13 56.64
C VAL A 418 10.33 89.79 56.59
N GLY A 419 9.44 89.32 57.45
CA GLY A 419 8.05 89.78 57.54
C GLY A 419 7.07 89.10 56.57
N THR A 420 7.50 88.12 55.78
CA THR A 420 6.59 87.28 54.98
C THR A 420 5.76 86.38 55.90
N THR A 421 4.44 86.42 55.73
CA THR A 421 3.51 85.55 56.47
C THR A 421 2.76 84.63 55.51
N PHE A 422 2.69 83.36 55.87
CA PHE A 422 1.82 82.36 55.27
C PHE A 422 0.50 82.35 56.05
N ASN A 423 -0.60 82.67 55.40
CA ASN A 423 -1.90 82.85 56.04
C ASN A 423 -2.81 81.69 55.62
N LEU A 424 -3.54 81.10 56.57
CA LEU A 424 -4.36 79.92 56.36
C LEU A 424 -5.85 80.27 56.59
N TYR A 425 -6.73 79.79 55.71
CA TYR A 425 -8.14 80.19 55.64
C TYR A 425 -9.06 78.98 55.42
N SER A 426 -10.30 79.05 55.93
CA SER A 426 -11.34 78.06 55.67
C SER A 426 -12.04 78.27 54.32
N SER A 427 -12.97 77.38 53.97
CA SER A 427 -13.70 77.35 52.69
C SER A 427 -14.50 78.63 52.37
N ASP A 428 -14.87 79.41 53.39
CA ASP A 428 -15.49 80.74 53.31
C ASP A 428 -14.48 81.89 53.11
N LYS A 429 -13.18 81.59 53.08
CA LYS A 429 -12.03 82.53 53.07
C LYS A 429 -11.90 83.39 54.35
N THR A 430 -12.49 82.96 55.47
CA THR A 430 -12.15 83.49 56.79
C THR A 430 -10.76 83.00 57.21
N ARG A 431 -9.88 83.89 57.68
CA ARG A 431 -8.53 83.50 58.13
C ARG A 431 -8.62 82.72 59.44
N LYS A 432 -8.12 81.49 59.44
CA LYS A 432 -8.07 80.59 60.60
C LYS A 432 -6.78 80.72 61.40
N ASP A 433 -5.65 80.90 60.71
CA ASP A 433 -4.33 81.10 61.35
C ASP A 433 -3.38 81.88 60.41
N TYR A 434 -2.22 82.32 60.91
CA TYR A 434 -1.12 82.81 60.08
C TYR A 434 0.24 82.58 60.74
N TRP A 435 1.21 82.17 59.93
CA TRP A 435 2.56 81.83 60.36
C TRP A 435 3.56 82.80 59.71
N ASN A 436 4.32 83.54 60.51
CA ASN A 436 5.47 84.29 60.02
C ASN A 436 6.59 83.30 59.66
N LEU A 437 7.07 83.34 58.41
CA LEU A 437 8.08 82.40 57.92
C LEU A 437 9.51 82.81 58.36
N GLY A 438 9.72 84.09 58.69
CA GLY A 438 11.02 84.61 59.10
C GLY A 438 12.07 84.59 57.98
N ASN A 439 13.35 84.65 58.37
CA ASN A 439 14.50 84.49 57.47
C ASN A 439 15.03 83.05 57.56
N GLN A 440 14.24 82.11 57.03
CA GLN A 440 14.50 80.67 57.01
C GLN A 440 14.03 80.10 55.65
N SER A 441 14.58 78.97 55.20
CA SER A 441 14.26 78.38 53.89
C SER A 441 13.17 77.33 53.92
N ASN A 442 12.86 76.78 55.10
CA ASN A 442 11.68 75.96 55.34
C ASN A 442 11.15 76.16 56.76
N ARG A 443 9.86 75.82 56.97
CA ARG A 443 9.25 75.78 58.30
C ARG A 443 8.09 74.76 58.33
N THR A 444 8.16 73.77 59.22
CA THR A 444 7.08 72.79 59.46
C THR A 444 6.25 73.16 60.70
N ILE A 445 4.93 73.20 60.57
CA ILE A 445 3.98 73.55 61.64
C ILE A 445 2.70 72.71 61.51
N LYS A 446 2.12 72.30 62.63
CA LYS A 446 0.86 71.54 62.69
C LYS A 446 -0.37 72.46 62.59
N THR A 447 -1.36 72.11 61.78
CA THR A 447 -2.64 72.83 61.69
C THR A 447 -3.52 72.60 62.91
N ASN A 448 -4.27 73.63 63.33
CA ASN A 448 -5.21 73.57 64.47
C ASN A 448 -6.69 73.64 64.04
N ALA A 449 -6.97 73.69 62.74
CA ALA A 449 -8.30 73.72 62.13
C ALA A 449 -8.21 73.19 60.69
N ASP A 450 -9.35 72.85 60.09
CA ASP A 450 -9.42 72.47 58.67
C ASP A 450 -9.22 73.71 57.77
N ILE A 451 -8.27 73.61 56.83
CA ILE A 451 -7.83 74.71 55.96
C ILE A 451 -8.17 74.40 54.50
N SER A 452 -8.80 75.35 53.82
CA SER A 452 -9.24 75.23 52.43
C SER A 452 -8.60 76.25 51.47
N TYR A 453 -7.95 77.31 51.98
CA TYR A 453 -7.12 78.21 51.18
C TYR A 453 -5.91 78.72 51.96
N VAL A 454 -4.87 79.15 51.24
CA VAL A 454 -3.67 79.81 51.77
C VAL A 454 -3.32 81.07 50.99
N THR A 455 -2.62 82.02 51.62
CA THR A 455 -2.04 83.23 50.96
C THR A 455 -0.63 83.50 51.50
N LEU A 456 0.20 84.20 50.70
CA LEU A 456 1.43 84.83 51.16
C LEU A 456 1.22 86.35 51.22
N SER A 457 1.71 87.02 52.27
CA SER A 457 1.57 88.48 52.44
C SER A 457 2.54 89.32 51.62
N LYS A 458 3.43 88.68 50.86
CA LYS A 458 4.39 89.23 49.91
C LYS A 458 4.59 88.21 48.78
N ALA A 459 5.05 88.65 47.61
CA ALA A 459 5.64 87.71 46.66
C ALA A 459 6.92 87.11 47.26
N ALA A 460 7.13 85.81 47.07
CA ALA A 460 8.43 85.19 47.29
C ALA A 460 9.29 85.33 46.04
N ASN A 461 10.61 85.42 46.21
CA ASN A 461 11.56 85.58 45.10
C ASN A 461 11.89 84.25 44.38
N ALA A 462 11.33 83.14 44.88
CA ALA A 462 11.41 81.79 44.33
C ALA A 462 10.02 81.10 44.43
N ASN A 463 9.85 79.97 43.73
CA ASN A 463 8.66 79.14 43.88
C ASN A 463 8.53 78.61 45.31
N VAL A 464 7.29 78.47 45.80
CA VAL A 464 7.00 78.03 47.18
C VAL A 464 6.27 76.70 47.14
N GLN A 465 6.87 75.71 47.78
CA GLN A 465 6.34 74.36 47.92
C GLN A 465 5.62 74.22 49.26
N ILE A 466 4.55 73.41 49.27
CA ILE A 466 3.75 73.13 50.47
C ILE A 466 3.62 71.61 50.59
N GLU A 467 4.32 71.04 51.57
CA GLU A 467 4.28 69.63 51.92
C GLU A 467 3.17 69.38 52.94
N ILE A 468 2.39 68.30 52.80
CA ILE A 468 1.28 67.98 53.73
C ILE A 468 1.39 66.50 54.16
N GLY A 469 1.66 66.26 55.44
CA GLY A 469 1.71 64.91 56.04
C GLY A 469 3.01 64.58 56.79
N ASP A 470 3.05 63.36 57.33
CA ASP A 470 4.21 62.81 58.05
C ASP A 470 5.21 62.19 57.05
N LYS A 471 6.45 62.70 57.04
CA LYS A 471 7.53 62.25 56.15
C LYS A 471 7.94 60.78 56.29
N SER A 472 7.46 60.06 57.31
CA SER A 472 7.82 58.66 57.56
C SER A 472 7.07 57.63 56.70
N THR A 473 5.84 57.90 56.23
CA THR A 473 4.99 56.81 55.67
C THR A 473 4.03 57.14 54.53
N LYS A 474 3.47 58.35 54.39
CA LYS A 474 2.57 58.71 53.27
C LYS A 474 2.65 60.21 52.94
N TYR A 475 2.77 60.52 51.66
CA TYR A 475 3.06 61.87 51.16
C TYR A 475 2.20 62.24 49.95
N GLN A 476 1.78 63.51 49.87
CA GLN A 476 1.26 64.16 48.66
C GLN A 476 1.95 65.51 48.50
N GLU A 477 2.32 65.84 47.26
CA GLU A 477 3.06 67.05 46.92
C GLU A 477 2.18 68.01 46.12
N TYR A 478 2.17 69.29 46.50
CA TYR A 478 1.40 70.34 45.82
C TYR A 478 2.35 71.45 45.36
N PHE A 479 2.67 71.44 44.06
CA PHE A 479 3.44 72.50 43.40
C PHE A 479 2.56 73.74 43.16
N LEU A 480 2.98 74.89 43.68
CA LEU A 480 2.29 76.17 43.49
C LEU A 480 2.98 76.98 42.38
N ASP A 481 2.66 76.69 41.11
CA ASP A 481 3.15 77.49 39.98
C ASP A 481 2.42 78.84 39.90
N VAL A 482 3.10 79.89 40.34
CA VAL A 482 2.58 81.27 40.39
C VAL A 482 2.55 81.94 39.00
N LYS A 483 3.05 81.29 37.92
CA LYS A 483 3.07 81.89 36.57
C LYS A 483 1.81 81.67 35.73
N MET A 484 0.86 80.83 36.14
CA MET A 484 -0.45 80.72 35.48
C MET A 484 -1.49 81.72 36.03
N LEU A 485 -1.23 83.04 35.87
CA LEU A 485 -2.18 84.07 36.26
C LEU A 485 -2.11 85.37 35.43
N ASN A 486 -2.10 85.27 34.08
CA ASN A 486 -2.53 86.38 33.19
C ASN A 486 -2.74 86.00 31.71
N LYS A 487 -3.72 85.12 31.41
CA LYS A 487 -4.38 85.09 30.09
C LYS A 487 -5.79 84.55 30.20
N LYS A 488 -6.71 85.11 29.40
CA LYS A 488 -8.12 84.68 29.35
C LYS A 488 -8.24 83.31 28.67
N LEU A 489 -9.15 82.47 29.16
CA LEU A 489 -9.73 81.40 28.35
C LEU A 489 -10.81 82.03 27.47
N ASP A 490 -10.64 81.95 26.16
CA ASP A 490 -11.69 82.06 25.15
C ASP A 490 -11.22 81.24 23.93
N ASN A 491 -12.05 80.30 23.45
CA ASN A 491 -11.87 79.43 22.27
C ASN A 491 -10.68 78.43 22.28
N ILE A 492 -11.00 77.13 22.41
CA ILE A 492 -10.18 76.00 21.94
C ILE A 492 -10.78 75.53 20.60
N GLY A 493 -9.94 75.22 19.61
CA GLY A 493 -10.36 74.75 18.28
C GLY A 493 -10.35 73.22 18.14
N GLU A 494 -10.98 72.70 17.08
CA GLU A 494 -11.12 71.24 16.87
C GLU A 494 -9.79 70.50 16.61
N ASP A 495 -8.75 71.20 16.17
CA ASP A 495 -7.44 70.60 15.82
C ASP A 495 -6.72 69.95 17.03
N ASP A 496 -6.94 70.43 18.25
CA ASP A 496 -6.37 69.82 19.47
C ASP A 496 -7.02 68.45 19.79
N ILE A 497 -8.25 68.20 19.31
CA ILE A 497 -8.92 66.90 19.44
C ILE A 497 -8.41 65.93 18.35
N VAL A 498 -8.11 66.42 17.15
CA VAL A 498 -7.58 65.61 16.04
C VAL A 498 -6.20 65.02 16.39
N ASN A 499 -5.32 65.80 17.02
CA ASN A 499 -4.00 65.34 17.44
C ASN A 499 -4.05 64.24 18.52
N ALA A 500 -5.09 64.20 19.35
CA ALA A 500 -5.31 63.10 20.31
C ALA A 500 -5.71 61.77 19.63
N LEU A 501 -6.35 61.82 18.45
CA LEU A 501 -6.81 60.64 17.72
C LEU A 501 -5.75 60.00 16.81
N ILE A 502 -4.86 60.81 16.23
CA ILE A 502 -3.82 60.35 15.27
C ILE A 502 -2.85 59.32 15.89
N ASN A 503 -2.60 59.37 17.20
CA ASN A 503 -1.70 58.45 17.90
C ASN A 503 -2.21 56.99 18.00
N ARG A 504 -3.43 56.67 17.55
CA ARG A 504 -4.01 55.33 17.66
C ARG A 504 -3.83 54.43 16.42
N ALA A 505 -3.09 54.89 15.39
CA ALA A 505 -3.11 54.30 14.04
C ALA A 505 -1.75 53.75 13.51
N LYS A 506 -0.81 53.36 14.38
CA LYS A 506 0.53 52.84 13.98
C LYS A 506 0.81 51.41 14.44
N ILE A 507 0.08 50.42 13.91
CA ILE A 507 0.37 48.98 14.09
C ILE A 507 0.17 48.21 12.78
N ILE A 508 1.17 48.26 11.89
CA ILE A 508 1.39 47.27 10.82
C ILE A 508 2.91 47.01 10.76
N CYS A 509 3.30 45.75 10.52
CA CYS A 509 4.69 45.26 10.44
C CYS A 509 5.55 45.34 11.72
N GLY A 510 5.57 44.22 12.46
CA GLY A 510 6.85 43.57 12.85
C GLY A 510 7.74 44.22 13.92
N TYR A 511 7.23 44.52 15.12
CA TYR A 511 8.02 44.62 16.36
C TYR A 511 7.10 44.42 17.59
N VAL A 512 7.43 43.51 18.51
CA VAL A 512 6.53 43.08 19.61
C VAL A 512 7.03 43.49 21.00
N GLU A 513 7.48 44.74 21.14
CA GLU A 513 7.71 45.37 22.46
C GLU A 513 6.68 46.46 22.80
N LYS A 514 6.01 47.07 21.81
CA LYS A 514 5.19 48.28 22.00
C LYS A 514 3.68 48.05 22.17
N ASN A 515 3.23 46.79 22.25
CA ASN A 515 1.81 46.42 22.29
C ASN A 515 1.47 45.35 23.35
N THR A 516 2.17 45.39 24.49
CA THR A 516 1.82 44.59 25.67
C THR A 516 0.97 45.37 26.67
N ILE A 517 0.14 44.66 27.42
CA ILE A 517 -0.78 45.19 28.44
C ILE A 517 -0.39 44.55 29.78
N ASN A 518 -0.29 45.35 30.85
CA ASN A 518 -0.02 44.82 32.19
C ASN A 518 -1.19 43.95 32.69
N GLY A 519 -0.87 42.76 33.19
CA GLY A 519 -1.85 41.77 33.65
C GLY A 519 -1.53 40.36 33.18
N PHE A 520 -2.49 39.45 33.32
CA PHE A 520 -2.38 38.06 32.88
C PHE A 520 -3.59 37.58 32.09
N LEU A 521 -3.38 36.55 31.27
CA LEU A 521 -4.45 35.79 30.63
C LEU A 521 -5.06 34.80 31.61
N ASN A 522 -6.37 34.92 31.84
CA ASN A 522 -7.15 33.90 32.54
C ASN A 522 -7.29 32.66 31.64
N ASN A 523 -6.94 31.49 32.17
CA ASN A 523 -7.00 30.21 31.46
C ASN A 523 -8.44 29.71 31.23
N LEU A 524 -9.43 30.22 31.96
CA LEU A 524 -10.84 29.78 31.88
C LEU A 524 -11.68 30.51 30.82
N ASP A 525 -11.39 31.78 30.55
CA ASP A 525 -12.24 32.65 29.71
C ASP A 525 -11.45 33.51 28.68
N GLY A 526 -10.12 33.40 28.65
CA GLY A 526 -9.26 34.19 27.76
C GLY A 526 -9.27 35.70 28.04
N SER A 527 -9.86 36.18 29.13
CA SER A 527 -9.85 37.59 29.50
C SER A 527 -8.51 38.01 30.11
N ILE A 528 -8.19 39.30 29.99
CA ILE A 528 -7.07 39.90 30.73
C ILE A 528 -7.57 40.27 32.12
N LYS A 529 -6.86 39.84 33.16
CA LYS A 529 -7.01 40.36 34.53
C LYS A 529 -5.80 41.22 34.86
N LEU A 530 -6.02 42.36 35.53
CA LEU A 530 -4.93 43.19 36.03
C LEU A 530 -4.20 42.46 37.18
N ASP A 531 -2.87 42.60 37.22
CA ASP A 531 -2.01 42.05 38.26
C ASP A 531 -0.94 43.07 38.65
N ASN A 532 -0.55 43.01 39.91
CA ASN A 532 0.44 43.88 40.54
C ASN A 532 1.85 43.30 40.43
N THR A 533 2.00 42.02 40.07
CA THR A 533 3.26 41.26 40.15
C THR A 533 4.05 41.16 38.83
N ALA A 534 4.00 42.23 38.03
CA ALA A 534 4.73 42.39 36.77
C ALA A 534 4.52 41.23 35.77
N SER A 535 3.33 41.20 35.18
CA SER A 535 2.95 40.25 34.12
C SER A 535 2.55 41.04 32.86
N GLN A 536 2.90 40.57 31.66
CA GLN A 536 2.50 41.20 30.39
C GLN A 536 1.74 40.24 29.48
N VAL A 537 0.73 40.79 28.79
CA VAL A 537 -0.10 40.11 27.78
C VAL A 537 0.01 40.82 26.44
N THR A 538 0.12 40.10 25.32
CA THR A 538 0.10 40.69 23.98
C THR A 538 -1.30 41.18 23.57
N GLY A 539 -1.35 42.10 22.60
CA GLY A 539 -2.52 42.22 21.72
C GLY A 539 -2.85 40.91 20.99
N PHE A 540 -3.96 40.89 20.23
CA PHE A 540 -4.28 39.74 19.37
C PHE A 540 -3.23 39.60 18.26
N VAL A 541 -2.55 38.45 18.23
CA VAL A 541 -1.67 38.01 17.14
C VAL A 541 -2.47 37.10 16.22
N LYS A 542 -2.37 37.25 14.90
CA LYS A 542 -3.00 36.32 13.95
C LYS A 542 -2.19 35.03 13.90
N VAL A 543 -2.86 33.88 13.93
CA VAL A 543 -2.26 32.55 13.84
C VAL A 543 -2.87 31.76 12.68
N ILE A 544 -2.22 30.67 12.29
CA ILE A 544 -2.69 29.75 11.25
C ILE A 544 -3.13 28.45 11.93
N PRO A 545 -4.38 27.98 11.71
CA PRO A 545 -4.85 26.69 12.20
C PRO A 545 -3.89 25.52 11.95
N ASN A 546 -3.79 24.60 12.91
CA ASN A 546 -3.00 23.37 12.84
C ASN A 546 -1.46 23.53 12.68
N GLU A 547 -0.91 24.74 12.77
CA GLU A 547 0.54 24.99 12.85
C GLU A 547 1.13 24.81 14.28
N ILE A 548 2.46 24.94 14.41
CA ILE A 548 3.20 24.80 15.68
C ILE A 548 3.90 26.12 16.02
N LEU A 549 3.39 26.84 17.01
CA LEU A 549 4.02 28.06 17.49
C LEU A 549 5.20 27.71 18.43
N LEU A 550 6.37 28.33 18.22
CA LEU A 550 7.35 28.49 19.28
C LEU A 550 6.96 29.73 20.09
N TYR A 551 6.56 29.50 21.34
CA TYR A 551 6.38 30.55 22.35
C TYR A 551 7.55 30.48 23.33
N SER A 552 8.18 31.62 23.64
CA SER A 552 9.16 31.74 24.72
C SER A 552 8.66 32.68 25.81
N GLY A 553 8.79 32.28 27.07
CA GLY A 553 8.41 33.09 28.23
C GLY A 553 7.96 32.28 29.45
N LYS A 554 7.69 32.95 30.56
CA LYS A 554 7.50 32.36 31.89
C LYS A 554 6.02 32.24 32.28
N GLY A 555 5.52 31.00 32.41
CA GLY A 555 4.17 30.72 32.90
C GLY A 555 4.04 30.73 34.43
N SER A 556 2.81 30.55 34.93
CA SER A 556 2.52 30.41 36.36
C SER A 556 1.19 29.68 36.60
N THR A 557 0.92 29.25 37.83
CA THR A 557 -0.37 28.64 38.23
C THR A 557 -1.58 29.56 38.04
N SER A 558 -1.39 30.87 37.87
CA SER A 558 -2.45 31.86 37.62
C SER A 558 -2.43 32.48 36.22
N VAL A 559 -1.42 32.19 35.38
CA VAL A 559 -1.20 32.84 34.08
C VAL A 559 -1.20 31.80 32.96
N ALA A 560 -2.15 31.87 32.03
CA ALA A 560 -2.07 31.12 30.78
C ALA A 560 -0.95 31.70 29.88
N ASN A 561 -0.10 30.84 29.31
CA ASN A 561 0.95 31.27 28.38
C ASN A 561 0.39 31.73 27.04
N VAL A 562 -0.69 31.07 26.59
CA VAL A 562 -1.43 31.45 25.39
C VAL A 562 -2.90 31.14 25.56
N CYS A 563 -3.75 32.02 25.02
CA CYS A 563 -5.17 31.79 24.79
C CYS A 563 -5.46 31.92 23.29
N PHE A 564 -6.29 31.02 22.76
CA PHE A 564 -6.69 30.96 21.35
C PHE A 564 -8.12 31.44 21.17
N TYR A 565 -8.39 32.08 20.03
CA TYR A 565 -9.67 32.72 19.74
C TYR A 565 -10.07 32.55 18.26
N ASP A 566 -11.38 32.49 18.01
CA ASP A 566 -11.97 32.35 16.68
C ASP A 566 -11.87 33.66 15.87
N LYS A 567 -12.37 33.65 14.62
CA LYS A 567 -12.45 34.84 13.75
C LYS A 567 -13.34 35.99 14.28
N LYS A 568 -14.13 35.77 15.34
CA LYS A 568 -14.93 36.78 16.05
C LYS A 568 -14.30 37.20 17.39
N PHE A 569 -13.09 36.73 17.69
CA PHE A 569 -12.39 36.88 18.97
C PHE A 569 -13.08 36.19 20.18
N ALA A 570 -13.94 35.20 19.95
CA ALA A 570 -14.46 34.34 21.01
C ALA A 570 -13.38 33.34 21.45
N PHE A 571 -13.24 33.13 22.76
CA PHE A 571 -12.26 32.21 23.34
C PHE A 571 -12.55 30.75 22.98
N ILE A 572 -11.51 30.01 22.57
CA ILE A 572 -11.57 28.59 22.23
C ILE A 572 -10.93 27.76 23.34
N SER A 573 -9.66 28.02 23.64
CA SER A 573 -8.85 27.22 24.55
C SER A 573 -7.64 28.01 25.07
N SER A 574 -7.00 27.50 26.13
CA SER A 574 -5.75 28.04 26.67
C SER A 574 -4.72 26.94 26.88
N VAL A 575 -3.44 27.33 26.88
CA VAL A 575 -2.31 26.44 27.22
C VAL A 575 -1.49 27.11 28.32
N ASN A 576 -1.14 26.35 29.35
CA ASN A 576 -0.33 26.78 30.49
C ASN A 576 0.76 25.73 30.78
N SER A 577 2.00 26.20 30.88
CA SER A 577 3.19 25.46 31.27
C SER A 577 3.78 26.12 32.51
N LEU A 578 3.89 25.36 33.60
CA LEU A 578 4.52 25.83 34.85
C LEU A 578 6.06 25.86 34.76
N LYS A 579 6.65 25.57 33.59
CA LYS A 579 8.09 25.61 33.36
C LYS A 579 8.48 26.91 32.66
N TYR A 580 9.71 27.32 32.89
CA TYR A 580 10.38 28.39 32.16
C TYR A 580 11.11 27.82 30.93
N GLY A 581 11.11 28.54 29.81
CA GLY A 581 11.79 28.16 28.57
C GLY A 581 10.97 28.46 27.31
N THR A 582 11.37 27.84 26.19
CA THR A 582 10.65 27.86 24.92
C THR A 582 9.83 26.59 24.74
N PHE A 583 8.58 26.72 24.27
CA PHE A 583 7.61 25.63 24.13
C PHE A 583 7.03 25.59 22.72
N GLU A 584 6.83 24.38 22.19
CA GLU A 584 6.06 24.15 20.97
C GLU A 584 4.58 23.98 21.32
N ILE A 585 3.72 24.77 20.68
CA ILE A 585 2.28 24.83 20.95
C ILE A 585 1.49 24.65 19.65
N ASN A 586 0.66 23.62 19.57
CA ASN A 586 -0.24 23.41 18.44
C ASN A 586 -1.34 24.49 18.43
N VAL A 587 -1.62 25.06 17.25
CA VAL A 587 -2.76 25.97 17.03
C VAL A 587 -4.02 25.14 16.79
N PRO A 588 -5.14 25.35 17.52
CA PRO A 588 -6.42 24.68 17.26
C PRO A 588 -6.94 24.92 15.83
N SER A 589 -7.71 24.00 15.28
CA SER A 589 -8.24 24.08 13.90
C SER A 589 -9.19 25.26 13.69
N GLU A 590 -9.84 25.75 14.75
CA GLU A 590 -10.77 26.88 14.74
C GLU A 590 -10.10 28.23 15.05
N ALA A 591 -8.82 28.22 15.47
CA ALA A 591 -8.14 29.40 16.00
C ALA A 591 -7.54 30.28 14.90
N VAL A 592 -8.01 31.54 14.85
CA VAL A 592 -7.54 32.56 13.90
C VAL A 592 -6.69 33.62 14.59
N TYR A 593 -6.88 33.80 15.89
CA TYR A 593 -6.09 34.69 16.73
C TYR A 593 -5.60 33.99 17.99
N ALA A 594 -4.46 34.45 18.50
CA ALA A 594 -3.94 34.10 19.81
C ALA A 594 -3.61 35.37 20.61
N ARG A 595 -3.51 35.24 21.92
CA ARG A 595 -2.80 36.18 22.80
C ARG A 595 -1.83 35.38 23.66
N PHE A 596 -0.66 35.94 23.90
CA PHE A 596 0.36 35.31 24.72
C PHE A 596 0.59 36.11 26.00
N ALA A 597 1.04 35.47 27.07
CA ALA A 597 1.43 36.16 28.29
C ALA A 597 2.67 35.54 28.96
N SER A 598 3.49 36.40 29.54
CA SER A 598 4.72 36.06 30.25
C SER A 598 4.81 36.86 31.55
N ARG A 599 5.27 36.23 32.62
CA ARG A 599 5.51 36.87 33.93
C ARG A 599 6.98 37.27 34.07
N ALA A 600 7.26 38.30 34.86
CA ALA A 600 8.62 38.71 35.17
C ALA A 600 9.48 37.61 35.82
N ASN A 601 10.78 37.71 35.54
CA ASN A 601 11.84 37.03 36.24
C ASN A 601 12.03 37.58 37.65
N GLU A 602 12.88 36.93 38.44
CA GLU A 602 13.10 37.29 39.85
C GLU A 602 13.78 38.67 39.97
N ASP A 603 14.51 39.11 38.94
CA ASP A 603 15.06 40.47 38.79
C ASP A 603 14.03 41.52 38.31
N GLY A 604 12.74 41.18 38.24
CA GLY A 604 11.67 42.07 37.77
C GLY A 604 11.62 42.35 36.26
N LYS A 605 12.60 41.86 35.49
CA LYS A 605 12.59 41.94 34.02
C LYS A 605 11.61 40.93 33.40
N ILE A 606 10.90 41.33 32.36
CA ILE A 606 10.11 40.42 31.51
C ILE A 606 10.98 40.07 30.30
N GLU A 607 11.12 38.77 30.02
CA GLU A 607 11.84 38.31 28.83
C GLU A 607 11.05 38.56 27.54
N GLU A 608 11.79 38.81 26.46
CA GLU A 608 11.25 39.10 25.15
C GLU A 608 10.29 37.99 24.70
N LEU A 609 9.03 38.36 24.43
CA LEU A 609 7.98 37.41 24.12
C LEU A 609 8.06 37.00 22.64
N ILE A 610 9.05 36.16 22.35
CA ILE A 610 9.33 35.61 21.02
C ILE A 610 8.20 34.64 20.65
N VAL A 611 7.38 35.06 19.67
CA VAL A 611 6.42 34.21 18.96
C VAL A 611 7.00 33.89 17.58
N ASN A 612 7.83 32.86 17.52
CA ASN A 612 8.31 32.35 16.24
C ASN A 612 7.27 31.37 15.70
N ILE A 613 6.63 31.71 14.58
CA ILE A 613 5.83 30.74 13.83
C ILE A 613 6.82 29.74 13.22
N LYS A 614 7.00 28.60 13.89
CA LYS A 614 7.44 27.40 13.19
C LYS A 614 6.27 27.02 12.30
N THR A 615 6.38 27.33 11.01
CA THR A 615 5.73 26.47 10.03
C THR A 615 6.22 25.07 10.37
N LYS A 616 5.32 24.23 10.89
CA LYS A 616 5.57 22.79 10.98
C LYS A 616 6.09 22.39 9.61
N PRO A 617 7.14 21.56 9.48
CA PRO A 617 7.52 21.08 8.18
C PRO A 617 6.35 20.23 7.64
N MET A 618 5.45 20.88 6.90
CA MET A 618 5.13 20.39 5.58
C MET A 618 6.48 19.99 5.00
N TYR A 619 6.66 18.69 4.80
CA TYR A 619 7.57 18.18 3.78
C TYR A 619 7.42 19.10 2.57
N LYS A 620 8.53 19.41 1.87
CA LYS A 620 8.50 20.28 0.68
C LYS A 620 7.75 19.56 -0.43
N ASN A 621 6.42 19.59 -0.31
CA ASN A 621 5.52 18.61 -0.88
C ASN A 621 5.18 19.11 -2.27
N ASN A 622 5.69 18.40 -3.27
CA ASN A 622 5.59 18.79 -4.66
C ASN A 622 4.15 18.81 -5.20
N LEU A 623 3.16 18.38 -4.40
CA LEU A 623 1.72 18.45 -4.65
C LEU A 623 1.08 19.79 -4.22
N THR A 624 1.79 20.65 -3.46
CA THR A 624 1.26 21.93 -2.95
C THR A 624 0.83 22.85 -4.11
N GLY A 625 -0.45 23.19 -4.19
CA GLY A 625 -1.01 24.01 -5.28
C GLY A 625 -0.93 23.34 -6.67
N LYS A 626 -0.82 22.01 -6.73
CA LYS A 626 -0.87 21.23 -7.98
C LYS A 626 -2.28 20.77 -8.30
N LYS A 627 -2.65 20.72 -9.57
CA LYS A 627 -3.93 20.15 -10.02
C LYS A 627 -3.83 18.63 -10.16
N TRP A 628 -4.46 17.89 -9.26
CA TRP A 628 -4.56 16.43 -9.33
C TRP A 628 -5.97 15.99 -9.70
N TYR A 629 -6.08 15.30 -10.83
CA TYR A 629 -7.30 14.64 -11.29
C TYR A 629 -7.32 13.18 -10.84
N ALA A 630 -8.14 12.91 -9.82
CA ALA A 630 -8.37 11.57 -9.31
C ALA A 630 -9.53 10.95 -10.08
N CYS A 631 -9.21 9.96 -10.92
CA CYS A 631 -10.14 9.30 -11.83
C CYS A 631 -10.30 7.84 -11.42
N GLY A 632 -11.53 7.37 -11.25
CA GLY A 632 -11.76 5.99 -10.81
C GLY A 632 -13.22 5.69 -10.55
N ASP A 633 -13.45 4.57 -9.88
CA ASP A 633 -14.77 4.12 -9.46
C ASP A 633 -15.15 4.58 -8.03
N SER A 634 -16.11 3.89 -7.41
CA SER A 634 -16.59 4.12 -6.04
C SER A 634 -15.47 4.18 -4.99
N PHE A 635 -14.35 3.47 -5.18
CA PHE A 635 -13.19 3.50 -4.28
C PHE A 635 -12.43 4.84 -4.36
N THR A 636 -12.53 5.58 -5.47
CA THR A 636 -11.95 6.93 -5.60
C THR A 636 -12.94 8.03 -5.26
N GLU A 637 -14.23 7.85 -5.56
CA GLU A 637 -15.28 8.79 -5.12
C GLU A 637 -15.36 8.85 -3.59
N GLY A 638 -15.37 7.69 -2.93
CA GLY A 638 -15.75 7.53 -1.53
C GLY A 638 -17.22 7.16 -1.36
N ALA A 639 -17.77 6.37 -2.28
CA ALA A 639 -19.15 5.90 -2.15
C ALA A 639 -19.31 4.99 -0.92
N TYR A 640 -20.53 4.93 -0.38
CA TYR A 640 -20.91 4.05 0.75
C TYR A 640 -20.20 4.29 2.10
N ILE A 641 -19.28 5.27 2.21
CA ILE A 641 -18.83 5.87 3.51
C ILE A 641 -20.03 6.26 4.40
N PHE A 642 -21.18 6.50 3.77
CA PHE A 642 -22.44 6.83 4.41
C PHE A 642 -23.01 5.75 5.35
N ASP A 643 -22.64 4.49 5.15
CA ASP A 643 -23.30 3.32 5.76
C ASP A 643 -22.59 2.81 7.03
N ASP A 644 -21.32 3.17 7.24
CA ASP A 644 -20.49 2.79 8.40
C ASP A 644 -20.71 3.69 9.63
N LEU A 645 -21.19 4.92 9.41
CA LEU A 645 -21.15 5.99 10.40
C LEU A 645 -22.53 6.55 10.76
N LYS A 646 -22.71 6.86 12.05
CA LYS A 646 -23.75 7.78 12.50
C LYS A 646 -23.58 9.11 11.75
N LEU A 647 -24.69 9.72 11.35
CA LEU A 647 -24.81 10.71 10.27
C LEU A 647 -23.80 11.89 10.26
N VAL A 648 -23.17 12.19 11.39
CA VAL A 648 -22.30 13.35 11.67
C VAL A 648 -20.86 13.19 11.16
N ASP A 649 -20.22 12.03 11.33
CA ASP A 649 -18.75 11.91 11.25
C ASP A 649 -18.19 11.76 9.82
N ARG A 650 -19.02 11.97 8.79
CA ARG A 650 -18.77 11.49 7.41
C ARG A 650 -18.02 12.48 6.50
N TRP A 651 -17.96 13.74 6.91
CA TRP A 651 -17.33 14.81 6.16
C TRP A 651 -16.01 15.20 6.84
N LEU A 652 -15.04 15.69 6.06
CA LEU A 652 -13.89 16.39 6.63
C LEU A 652 -14.38 17.63 7.37
N GLU A 653 -13.97 17.79 8.63
CA GLU A 653 -14.47 18.83 9.53
C GLU A 653 -13.72 20.15 9.36
N ASP A 654 -12.43 20.07 8.99
CA ASP A 654 -11.53 21.22 8.82
C ASP A 654 -10.72 21.15 7.50
N GLY A 655 -9.81 22.11 7.32
CA GLY A 655 -8.94 22.21 6.16
C GLY A 655 -9.62 22.73 4.88
N LYS A 656 -8.88 22.63 3.75
CA LYS A 656 -9.27 23.11 2.41
C LYS A 656 -10.51 22.41 1.86
N TYR A 657 -10.71 21.15 2.25
CA TYR A 657 -11.80 20.26 1.80
C TYR A 657 -12.82 19.98 2.90
N ALA A 658 -12.94 20.87 3.90
CA ALA A 658 -14.03 20.83 4.86
C ALA A 658 -15.40 20.73 4.15
N GLY A 659 -16.24 19.79 4.59
CA GLY A 659 -17.51 19.47 3.93
C GLY A 659 -17.41 18.55 2.69
N LYS A 660 -16.22 18.07 2.31
CA LYS A 660 -16.07 16.92 1.38
C LYS A 660 -16.06 15.60 2.14
N LEU A 661 -16.31 14.50 1.43
CA LEU A 661 -16.27 13.15 2.01
C LEU A 661 -14.87 12.81 2.54
N LYS A 662 -14.82 11.96 3.56
CA LYS A 662 -13.60 11.33 4.09
C LYS A 662 -13.06 10.24 3.14
N SER A 663 -12.87 10.58 1.85
CA SER A 663 -12.24 9.72 0.85
C SER A 663 -10.78 10.09 0.60
N TYR A 664 -9.97 9.14 0.13
CA TYR A 664 -8.51 9.28 0.11
C TYR A 664 -8.01 10.54 -0.65
N PRO A 665 -8.59 11.00 -1.77
CA PRO A 665 -8.08 12.18 -2.48
C PRO A 665 -8.21 13.47 -1.65
N TYR A 666 -9.33 13.64 -0.95
CA TYR A 666 -9.56 14.82 -0.10
C TYR A 666 -8.72 14.80 1.18
N TYR A 667 -8.46 13.61 1.76
CA TYR A 667 -7.51 13.45 2.85
C TYR A 667 -6.08 13.91 2.47
N ILE A 668 -5.59 13.52 1.28
CA ILE A 668 -4.31 14.01 0.74
C ILE A 668 -4.40 15.52 0.48
N GLY A 669 -5.47 15.99 -0.18
CA GLY A 669 -5.69 17.42 -0.45
C GLY A 669 -5.62 18.31 0.79
N ASN A 670 -6.18 17.85 1.92
CA ASN A 670 -6.13 18.58 3.19
C ASN A 670 -4.72 18.62 3.79
N ARG A 671 -3.93 17.55 3.71
CA ARG A 671 -2.56 17.51 4.24
C ARG A 671 -1.54 18.24 3.36
N THR A 672 -1.76 18.25 2.05
CA THR A 672 -0.78 18.69 1.05
C THR A 672 -1.09 20.05 0.44
N ASN A 673 -2.30 20.58 0.62
CA ASN A 673 -2.82 21.75 -0.09
C ASN A 673 -2.77 21.60 -1.64
N CYS A 674 -2.83 20.36 -2.14
CA CYS A 674 -3.09 20.05 -3.55
C CYS A 674 -4.49 20.54 -3.96
N ASP A 675 -4.70 20.84 -5.24
CA ASP A 675 -6.01 21.11 -5.85
C ASP A 675 -6.61 19.80 -6.39
N ILE A 676 -7.55 19.24 -5.61
CA ILE A 676 -8.19 17.95 -5.86
C ILE A 676 -9.39 18.08 -6.79
N TYR A 677 -9.29 17.48 -7.97
CA TYR A 677 -10.37 17.26 -8.91
C TYR A 677 -10.74 15.77 -8.90
N ASN A 678 -11.54 15.37 -7.92
CA ASN A 678 -12.09 14.02 -7.87
C ASN A 678 -13.23 13.92 -8.90
N ILE A 679 -12.96 13.23 -10.01
CA ILE A 679 -13.90 13.00 -11.12
C ILE A 679 -14.27 11.51 -11.23
N ALA A 680 -14.13 10.77 -10.13
CA ALA A 680 -14.58 9.40 -10.03
C ALA A 680 -16.12 9.28 -9.99
N LEU A 681 -16.64 8.08 -10.30
CA LEU A 681 -18.07 7.79 -10.31
C LEU A 681 -18.35 6.37 -9.83
N SER A 682 -19.19 6.21 -8.80
CA SER A 682 -19.61 4.89 -8.31
C SER A 682 -20.20 4.02 -9.43
N GLY A 683 -19.77 2.76 -9.47
CA GLY A 683 -20.16 1.79 -10.50
C GLY A 683 -19.51 1.97 -11.88
N SER A 684 -18.68 3.01 -12.09
CA SER A 684 -18.04 3.26 -13.39
C SER A 684 -16.95 2.25 -13.74
N THR A 685 -16.80 2.00 -15.04
CA THR A 685 -15.82 1.11 -15.66
C THR A 685 -14.75 1.92 -16.38
N LEU A 686 -13.57 1.32 -16.59
CA LEU A 686 -12.63 1.88 -17.56
C LEU A 686 -13.17 1.66 -18.98
N ALA A 687 -13.54 0.43 -19.31
CA ALA A 687 -14.00 0.01 -20.64
C ALA A 687 -15.45 0.36 -20.92
N TYR A 688 -15.81 0.51 -22.20
CA TYR A 688 -17.17 0.77 -22.62
C TYR A 688 -18.07 -0.48 -22.50
N VAL A 689 -19.06 -0.40 -21.61
CA VAL A 689 -20.08 -1.44 -21.41
C VAL A 689 -21.38 -1.00 -22.09
N SER A 690 -21.86 -1.77 -23.07
CA SER A 690 -23.00 -1.37 -23.91
C SER A 690 -24.38 -1.49 -23.24
N SER A 691 -24.48 -2.15 -22.08
CA SER A 691 -25.71 -2.18 -21.26
C SER A 691 -25.87 -0.94 -20.38
N GLU A 692 -24.78 -0.22 -20.11
CA GLU A 692 -24.77 0.92 -19.18
C GLU A 692 -24.84 2.28 -19.91
N PRO A 693 -25.26 3.35 -19.22
CA PRO A 693 -25.16 4.71 -19.75
C PRO A 693 -23.70 5.05 -20.07
N LYS A 694 -23.44 5.70 -21.21
CA LYS A 694 -22.05 5.92 -21.70
C LYS A 694 -21.17 6.69 -20.72
N GLU A 695 -21.75 7.59 -19.95
CA GLU A 695 -21.12 8.34 -18.85
C GLU A 695 -20.56 7.47 -17.71
N TYR A 696 -20.97 6.21 -17.59
CA TYR A 696 -20.39 5.23 -16.65
C TYR A 696 -19.10 4.58 -17.17
N SER A 697 -18.67 4.84 -18.40
CA SER A 697 -17.44 4.28 -18.96
C SER A 697 -16.41 5.37 -19.25
N PHE A 698 -15.29 5.35 -18.50
CA PHE A 698 -14.28 6.41 -18.53
C PHE A 698 -13.58 6.56 -19.88
N SER A 699 -13.46 5.48 -20.66
CA SER A 699 -12.95 5.47 -22.05
C SER A 699 -14.02 5.77 -23.11
N SER A 700 -15.20 6.27 -22.73
CA SER A 700 -16.20 6.72 -23.71
C SER A 700 -15.86 8.12 -24.24
N ASP A 701 -16.11 8.32 -25.53
CA ASP A 701 -16.07 9.62 -26.20
C ASP A 701 -17.34 10.45 -25.95
N TYR A 702 -18.19 10.04 -25.01
CA TYR A 702 -19.52 10.62 -24.83
C TYR A 702 -19.48 11.79 -23.86
N GLY A 703 -19.88 12.96 -24.38
CA GLY A 703 -19.91 14.20 -23.62
C GLY A 703 -18.55 14.91 -23.62
N THR A 704 -18.45 15.95 -24.45
CA THR A 704 -17.26 16.83 -24.50
C THR A 704 -17.61 18.32 -24.47
N GLU A 705 -18.89 18.69 -24.32
CA GLU A 705 -19.36 20.06 -24.57
C GLU A 705 -19.84 20.82 -23.30
N GLU A 706 -20.62 20.24 -22.37
CA GLU A 706 -20.87 20.85 -21.04
C GLU A 706 -20.88 19.85 -19.86
N PRO A 707 -20.33 20.22 -18.68
CA PRO A 707 -20.07 19.30 -17.55
C PRO A 707 -21.32 18.90 -16.72
N PRO A 708 -21.24 17.85 -15.87
CA PRO A 708 -20.04 17.07 -15.52
C PRO A 708 -19.99 15.71 -16.24
N TYR A 709 -19.07 15.56 -17.18
CA TYR A 709 -18.72 14.26 -17.76
C TYR A 709 -17.48 13.69 -17.07
N ASN A 710 -17.58 12.46 -16.58
CA ASN A 710 -16.47 11.76 -15.92
C ASN A 710 -15.81 10.78 -16.92
N ASN A 711 -15.22 11.35 -17.98
CA ASN A 711 -14.49 10.61 -19.01
C ASN A 711 -13.06 11.15 -19.18
N TYR A 712 -12.22 10.40 -19.88
CA TYR A 712 -10.81 10.73 -20.05
C TYR A 712 -10.53 12.06 -20.77
N LYS A 713 -11.49 12.63 -21.52
CA LYS A 713 -11.34 13.92 -22.20
C LYS A 713 -11.74 15.12 -21.35
N SER A 714 -12.43 14.92 -20.23
CA SER A 714 -12.78 16.01 -19.31
C SER A 714 -11.64 16.42 -18.38
N VAL A 715 -10.57 15.61 -18.30
CA VAL A 715 -9.29 15.99 -17.68
C VAL A 715 -8.59 17.05 -18.53
N PRO A 716 -8.37 18.28 -18.03
CA PRO A 716 -7.71 19.34 -18.79
C PRO A 716 -6.23 19.05 -19.05
N ILE A 717 -5.74 19.54 -20.19
CA ILE A 717 -4.33 19.43 -20.63
C ILE A 717 -3.32 20.14 -19.71
N ASP A 718 -3.79 20.93 -18.74
CA ASP A 718 -2.97 21.64 -17.75
C ASP A 718 -3.01 21.01 -16.34
N ALA A 719 -3.50 19.77 -16.23
CA ALA A 719 -3.31 18.94 -15.05
C ALA A 719 -1.82 18.74 -14.71
N ASP A 720 -1.48 18.75 -13.42
CA ASP A 720 -0.14 18.40 -12.92
C ASP A 720 -0.03 16.90 -12.60
N TYR A 721 -1.13 16.29 -12.19
CA TYR A 721 -1.21 14.88 -11.77
C TYR A 721 -2.53 14.25 -12.26
N ILE A 722 -2.45 13.00 -12.73
CA ILE A 722 -3.60 12.20 -13.15
C ILE A 722 -3.43 10.81 -12.57
N THR A 723 -4.43 10.29 -11.84
CA THR A 723 -4.43 8.91 -11.36
C THR A 723 -5.65 8.14 -11.85
N LEU A 724 -5.44 6.89 -12.26
CA LEU A 724 -6.48 5.96 -12.69
C LEU A 724 -6.63 4.82 -11.68
N TRP A 725 -7.83 4.59 -11.14
CA TRP A 725 -8.16 3.42 -10.30
C TRP A 725 -9.50 2.82 -10.77
N PHE A 726 -9.41 1.79 -11.62
CA PHE A 726 -10.54 1.09 -12.23
C PHE A 726 -10.29 -0.43 -12.23
N GLY A 727 -11.23 -1.21 -12.79
CA GLY A 727 -11.12 -2.66 -12.93
C GLY A 727 -12.07 -3.47 -12.04
N ILE A 728 -12.56 -2.89 -10.93
CA ILE A 728 -13.51 -3.56 -10.04
C ILE A 728 -14.84 -3.77 -10.77
N ASN A 729 -15.41 -2.71 -11.34
CA ASN A 729 -16.66 -2.79 -12.09
C ASN A 729 -16.48 -3.40 -13.49
N ASP A 730 -15.32 -3.21 -14.14
CA ASP A 730 -15.02 -3.88 -15.41
C ASP A 730 -15.12 -5.41 -15.25
N ASN A 731 -14.57 -5.95 -14.14
CA ASN A 731 -14.78 -7.32 -13.74
C ASN A 731 -16.24 -7.64 -13.39
N GLY A 732 -16.94 -6.77 -12.64
CA GLY A 732 -18.36 -6.93 -12.31
C GLY A 732 -19.27 -7.07 -13.53
N TYR A 733 -19.03 -6.30 -14.59
CA TYR A 733 -19.72 -6.36 -15.87
C TYR A 733 -19.14 -7.41 -16.84
N SER A 734 -18.15 -8.21 -16.42
CA SER A 734 -17.49 -9.25 -17.23
C SER A 734 -16.90 -8.72 -18.55
N VAL A 735 -16.27 -7.54 -18.50
CA VAL A 735 -15.57 -6.94 -19.65
C VAL A 735 -14.52 -7.93 -20.22
N PRO A 736 -14.45 -8.14 -21.54
CA PRO A 736 -13.36 -8.92 -22.12
C PRO A 736 -12.01 -8.23 -21.87
N ILE A 737 -11.03 -8.95 -21.30
CA ILE A 737 -9.71 -8.36 -20.99
C ILE A 737 -9.03 -7.82 -22.26
N GLY A 738 -9.14 -8.53 -23.38
CA GLY A 738 -8.60 -8.12 -24.68
C GLY A 738 -7.10 -8.42 -24.86
N ASN A 739 -6.58 -7.99 -26.01
CA ASN A 739 -5.17 -8.11 -26.39
C ASN A 739 -4.41 -6.82 -26.04
N ASP A 740 -3.09 -6.91 -25.92
CA ASP A 740 -2.22 -5.76 -25.60
C ASP A 740 -2.27 -4.65 -26.67
N ASP A 741 -2.61 -5.01 -27.91
CA ASP A 741 -2.69 -4.12 -29.08
C ASP A 741 -4.13 -3.68 -29.44
N ASP A 742 -5.13 -4.02 -28.62
CA ASP A 742 -6.53 -3.65 -28.90
C ASP A 742 -6.69 -2.11 -29.00
N THR A 743 -7.46 -1.64 -29.99
CA THR A 743 -7.72 -0.21 -30.26
C THR A 743 -9.19 0.17 -30.07
N ILE A 744 -9.97 -0.69 -29.40
CA ILE A 744 -11.40 -0.51 -29.12
C ILE A 744 -11.64 -0.38 -27.62
N ASN A 745 -12.60 0.45 -27.21
CA ASN A 745 -12.88 0.66 -25.78
C ASN A 745 -13.72 -0.44 -25.13
N THR A 746 -14.26 -1.39 -25.89
CA THR A 746 -15.06 -2.52 -25.37
C THR A 746 -14.23 -3.69 -24.81
N THR A 747 -12.90 -3.54 -24.72
CA THR A 747 -12.03 -4.47 -23.98
C THR A 747 -11.19 -3.70 -22.96
N PHE A 748 -10.83 -4.35 -21.84
CA PHE A 748 -10.17 -3.67 -20.72
C PHE A 748 -8.80 -3.09 -21.11
N LYS A 749 -7.99 -3.86 -21.85
CA LYS A 749 -6.69 -3.39 -22.39
C LYS A 749 -6.87 -2.35 -23.50
N GLY A 750 -7.87 -2.51 -24.37
CA GLY A 750 -8.15 -1.54 -25.44
C GLY A 750 -8.63 -0.19 -24.91
N ALA A 751 -9.40 -0.19 -23.82
CA ALA A 751 -9.78 1.01 -23.08
C ALA A 751 -8.56 1.70 -22.45
N TYR A 752 -7.65 0.94 -21.82
CA TYR A 752 -6.35 1.48 -21.37
C TYR A 752 -5.55 2.10 -22.53
N ASN A 753 -5.47 1.42 -23.68
CA ASN A 753 -4.77 1.94 -24.87
C ASN A 753 -5.36 3.27 -25.35
N ILE A 754 -6.68 3.45 -25.35
CA ILE A 754 -7.34 4.70 -25.75
C ILE A 754 -7.06 5.83 -24.75
N VAL A 755 -7.25 5.54 -23.45
CA VAL A 755 -7.12 6.53 -22.37
C VAL A 755 -5.67 6.99 -22.18
N LEU A 756 -4.73 6.04 -22.09
CA LEU A 756 -3.31 6.36 -21.87
C LEU A 756 -2.69 7.04 -23.09
N LYS A 757 -3.06 6.64 -24.31
CA LYS A 757 -2.64 7.34 -25.54
C LYS A 757 -3.00 8.83 -25.47
N TYR A 758 -4.24 9.15 -25.15
CA TYR A 758 -4.70 10.54 -25.09
C TYR A 758 -3.96 11.35 -24.02
N PHE A 759 -3.75 10.81 -22.82
CA PHE A 759 -2.98 11.53 -21.79
C PHE A 759 -1.52 11.75 -22.17
N VAL A 760 -0.85 10.76 -22.78
CA VAL A 760 0.53 10.90 -23.27
C VAL A 760 0.62 11.88 -24.46
N GLU A 761 -0.39 11.91 -25.34
CA GLU A 761 -0.44 12.82 -26.48
C GLU A 761 -0.83 14.27 -26.13
N ASN A 762 -1.63 14.50 -25.08
CA ASN A 762 -2.23 15.81 -24.79
C ASN A 762 -1.81 16.38 -23.42
N CYS A 763 -1.83 15.59 -22.35
CA CYS A 763 -1.54 16.02 -20.98
C CYS A 763 -0.03 15.94 -20.64
N LYS A 764 0.84 16.39 -21.56
CA LYS A 764 2.30 16.14 -21.56
C LYS A 764 3.10 16.65 -20.35
N LYS A 765 2.47 17.42 -19.45
CA LYS A 765 3.07 17.92 -18.20
C LYS A 765 2.59 17.15 -16.96
N ALA A 766 1.53 16.36 -17.09
CA ALA A 766 0.93 15.63 -16.00
C ALA A 766 1.78 14.40 -15.63
N LYS A 767 1.94 14.20 -14.33
CA LYS A 767 2.41 12.93 -13.77
C LYS A 767 1.26 11.95 -13.73
N ILE A 768 1.28 10.99 -14.64
CA ILE A 768 0.25 9.96 -14.79
C ILE A 768 0.65 8.75 -13.93
N GLY A 769 -0.30 8.19 -13.17
CA GLY A 769 -0.12 6.95 -12.43
C GLY A 769 -1.37 6.07 -12.40
N ILE A 770 -1.20 4.78 -12.14
CA ILE A 770 -2.29 3.80 -12.08
C ILE A 770 -2.30 3.10 -10.70
N ILE A 771 -3.44 3.02 -10.03
CA ILE A 771 -3.61 2.23 -8.81
C ILE A 771 -4.23 0.89 -9.22
N VAL A 772 -3.50 -0.21 -8.97
CA VAL A 772 -3.96 -1.57 -9.28
C VAL A 772 -4.77 -2.07 -8.11
N SER A 773 -6.06 -2.31 -8.35
CA SER A 773 -7.01 -2.64 -7.30
C SER A 773 -6.71 -3.99 -6.63
N ASN A 774 -6.91 -4.03 -5.31
CA ASN A 774 -6.89 -5.23 -4.48
C ASN A 774 -8.22 -6.02 -4.50
N ASN A 775 -9.28 -5.45 -5.08
CA ASN A 775 -10.64 -6.00 -5.07
C ASN A 775 -11.10 -6.47 -6.47
N MET A 776 -10.20 -7.10 -7.24
CA MET A 776 -10.49 -7.68 -8.56
C MET A 776 -9.63 -8.95 -8.81
N PRO A 777 -10.02 -9.86 -9.73
CA PRO A 777 -9.26 -11.09 -9.97
C PRO A 777 -7.87 -10.86 -10.56
N GLN A 778 -6.97 -11.83 -10.34
CA GLN A 778 -5.57 -11.77 -10.80
C GLN A 778 -5.42 -11.40 -12.27
N ALA A 779 -6.28 -11.92 -13.16
CA ALA A 779 -6.21 -11.60 -14.60
C ALA A 779 -6.44 -10.09 -14.92
N TYR A 780 -7.18 -9.36 -14.09
CA TYR A 780 -7.33 -7.90 -14.20
C TYR A 780 -6.16 -7.14 -13.56
N VAL A 781 -5.57 -7.68 -12.49
CA VAL A 781 -4.33 -7.16 -11.88
C VAL A 781 -3.18 -7.27 -12.88
N ASP A 782 -2.96 -8.47 -13.44
CA ASP A 782 -1.97 -8.76 -14.48
C ASP A 782 -2.19 -7.88 -15.72
N ALA A 783 -3.43 -7.74 -16.19
CA ALA A 783 -3.75 -6.87 -17.32
C ALA A 783 -3.43 -5.40 -17.02
N THR A 784 -3.78 -4.89 -15.84
CA THR A 784 -3.50 -3.51 -15.44
C THR A 784 -1.99 -3.25 -15.37
N ILE A 785 -1.24 -4.13 -14.69
CA ILE A 785 0.23 -4.06 -14.59
C ILE A 785 0.87 -4.17 -15.98
N LYS A 786 0.36 -5.03 -16.86
CA LYS A 786 0.83 -5.17 -18.24
C LYS A 786 0.63 -3.88 -19.04
N MET A 787 -0.53 -3.22 -18.93
CA MET A 787 -0.78 -1.95 -19.62
C MET A 787 0.03 -0.79 -19.04
N ALA A 788 0.18 -0.70 -17.71
CA ALA A 788 1.01 0.29 -17.05
C ALA A 788 2.47 0.22 -17.56
N ASN A 789 3.07 -0.97 -17.50
CA ASN A 789 4.42 -1.20 -18.02
C ASN A 789 4.54 -0.94 -19.53
N ARG A 790 3.56 -1.38 -20.34
CA ARG A 790 3.56 -1.17 -21.80
C ARG A 790 3.54 0.30 -22.20
N TRP A 791 2.90 1.17 -21.41
CA TRP A 791 2.85 2.61 -21.64
C TRP A 791 3.92 3.41 -20.88
N GLY A 792 4.81 2.75 -20.14
CA GLY A 792 5.85 3.41 -19.32
C GLY A 792 5.28 4.18 -18.12
N ILE A 793 4.07 3.84 -17.67
CA ILE A 793 3.34 4.53 -16.61
C ILE A 793 3.60 3.82 -15.27
N LYS A 794 4.02 4.59 -14.25
CA LYS A 794 4.18 4.05 -12.89
C LYS A 794 2.84 3.62 -12.30
N TYR A 795 2.86 2.54 -11.54
CA TYR A 795 1.68 2.04 -10.83
C TYR A 795 1.93 1.86 -9.34
N LEU A 796 0.85 1.70 -8.58
CA LEU A 796 0.83 1.27 -7.18
C LEU A 796 -0.02 0.00 -7.11
N ASP A 797 0.59 -1.14 -6.84
CA ASP A 797 -0.17 -2.39 -6.69
C ASP A 797 -0.57 -2.61 -5.23
N LEU A 798 -1.88 -2.56 -4.97
CA LEU A 798 -2.45 -2.81 -3.64
C LEU A 798 -2.39 -4.29 -3.22
N ASN A 799 -1.92 -5.17 -4.12
CA ASN A 799 -1.57 -6.57 -3.84
C ASN A 799 -0.06 -6.79 -3.63
N SER A 800 0.77 -5.75 -3.74
CA SER A 800 2.21 -5.84 -3.46
C SER A 800 2.49 -6.10 -1.98
N ASP A 801 3.60 -6.76 -1.67
CA ASP A 801 4.11 -6.88 -0.30
C ASP A 801 4.60 -5.56 0.29
N GLU A 802 4.89 -4.57 -0.56
CA GLU A 802 5.29 -3.19 -0.17
C GLU A 802 4.12 -2.35 0.37
N VAL A 803 2.88 -2.70 0.00
CA VAL A 803 1.67 -2.04 0.50
C VAL A 803 1.18 -2.76 1.77
N PRO A 804 0.67 -2.05 2.79
CA PRO A 804 0.02 -2.69 3.93
C PRO A 804 -1.15 -3.61 3.53
N LEU A 805 -1.49 -4.57 4.39
CA LEU A 805 -2.65 -5.45 4.15
C LEU A 805 -3.97 -4.67 4.30
N MET A 806 -4.72 -4.56 3.20
CA MET A 806 -5.98 -3.81 3.09
C MET A 806 -7.22 -4.74 3.05
N GLN A 807 -8.43 -4.16 3.00
CA GLN A 807 -9.73 -4.83 3.06
C GLN A 807 -9.87 -6.03 2.11
N ALA A 808 -9.52 -5.85 0.84
CA ALA A 808 -9.38 -6.93 -0.12
C ALA A 808 -7.89 -7.20 -0.36
N THR A 809 -7.55 -8.42 -0.79
CA THR A 809 -6.20 -8.75 -1.26
C THR A 809 -6.19 -10.05 -2.05
N LEU A 810 -5.28 -10.16 -3.03
CA LEU A 810 -4.87 -11.44 -3.63
C LEU A 810 -3.65 -12.07 -2.94
N ARG A 811 -3.04 -11.41 -1.94
CA ARG A 811 -1.83 -11.89 -1.25
C ARG A 811 -2.06 -13.19 -0.50
N ASN A 812 -1.06 -14.07 -0.55
CA ASN A 812 -1.04 -15.35 0.16
C ASN A 812 -0.71 -15.17 1.66
N VAL A 813 -1.59 -14.49 2.38
CA VAL A 813 -1.57 -14.34 3.85
C VAL A 813 -2.62 -15.25 4.50
N CYS A 814 -2.49 -15.53 5.79
CA CYS A 814 -3.42 -16.41 6.50
C CYS A 814 -4.82 -15.78 6.64
N ASP A 815 -5.84 -16.62 6.82
CA ASP A 815 -7.23 -16.16 6.76
C ASP A 815 -7.64 -15.32 7.97
N GLU A 816 -6.97 -15.48 9.12
CA GLU A 816 -7.12 -14.56 10.26
C GLU A 816 -6.61 -13.16 9.92
N ALA A 817 -5.53 -13.04 9.14
CA ALA A 817 -5.02 -11.74 8.70
C ALA A 817 -5.99 -11.07 7.71
N LYS A 818 -6.55 -11.84 6.76
CA LYS A 818 -7.58 -11.36 5.82
C LYS A 818 -8.84 -10.92 6.58
N ALA A 819 -9.36 -11.74 7.49
CA ALA A 819 -10.54 -11.43 8.28
C ALA A 819 -10.34 -10.17 9.14
N ASN A 820 -9.17 -10.00 9.76
CA ASN A 820 -8.85 -8.78 10.50
C ASN A 820 -8.72 -7.54 9.59
N ALA A 821 -8.18 -7.68 8.37
CA ALA A 821 -8.12 -6.58 7.41
C ALA A 821 -9.52 -6.17 6.92
N ILE A 822 -10.39 -7.13 6.58
CA ILE A 822 -11.80 -6.90 6.23
C ILE A 822 -12.51 -6.19 7.40
N ASN A 823 -12.46 -6.75 8.60
CA ASN A 823 -13.14 -6.19 9.78
C ASN A 823 -12.63 -4.80 10.20
N LYS A 824 -11.45 -4.37 9.71
CA LYS A 824 -10.84 -3.06 10.01
C LYS A 824 -11.06 -2.02 8.91
N PHE A 825 -11.11 -2.45 7.65
CA PHE A 825 -11.02 -1.57 6.49
C PHE A 825 -12.20 -1.67 5.50
N ALA A 826 -13.00 -2.74 5.54
CA ALA A 826 -14.25 -2.82 4.77
C ALA A 826 -15.41 -2.11 5.49
N LEU A 827 -16.48 -1.81 4.77
CA LEU A 827 -17.78 -1.45 5.38
C LEU A 827 -18.45 -2.69 6.01
N SER A 828 -18.34 -3.85 5.37
CA SER A 828 -18.74 -5.15 5.95
C SER A 828 -18.15 -6.32 5.18
N GLN A 829 -18.33 -7.55 5.68
CA GLN A 829 -17.96 -8.78 4.94
C GLN A 829 -18.80 -9.01 3.66
N SER A 830 -19.91 -8.30 3.48
CA SER A 830 -20.71 -8.30 2.24
C SER A 830 -20.54 -7.02 1.40
N ASN A 831 -19.88 -6.00 1.93
CA ASN A 831 -19.60 -4.75 1.24
C ASN A 831 -18.12 -4.35 1.42
N MET A 832 -17.30 -4.84 0.48
CA MET A 832 -15.83 -4.74 0.47
C MET A 832 -15.29 -3.36 0.07
N HIS A 833 -16.15 -2.33 -0.04
CA HIS A 833 -15.70 -0.95 -0.23
C HIS A 833 -14.87 -0.47 0.97
N PRO A 834 -13.93 0.47 0.78
CA PRO A 834 -13.15 1.03 1.88
C PRO A 834 -14.06 1.84 2.83
N ASN A 835 -13.89 1.64 4.14
CA ASN A 835 -14.51 2.50 5.14
C ASN A 835 -13.72 3.81 5.32
N TYR A 836 -14.22 4.74 6.14
CA TYR A 836 -13.55 6.05 6.32
C TYR A 836 -12.11 5.92 6.87
N TYR A 837 -11.87 4.91 7.72
CA TYR A 837 -10.56 4.64 8.30
C TYR A 837 -9.61 3.99 7.27
N ALA A 838 -10.13 3.16 6.36
CA ALA A 838 -9.38 2.68 5.21
C ALA A 838 -8.94 3.84 4.32
N HIS A 839 -9.84 4.74 3.94
CA HIS A 839 -9.46 5.92 3.16
C HIS A 839 -8.46 6.85 3.86
N GLU A 840 -8.57 7.07 5.18
CA GLU A 840 -7.56 7.82 5.93
C GLU A 840 -6.20 7.11 5.88
N PHE A 841 -6.18 5.78 5.94
CA PHE A 841 -4.97 4.98 5.95
C PHE A 841 -4.34 4.82 4.56
N GLU A 842 -5.12 4.44 3.55
CA GLU A 842 -4.78 4.40 2.12
C GLU A 842 -4.17 5.73 1.66
N SER A 843 -4.78 6.85 2.05
CA SER A 843 -4.31 8.18 1.67
C SER A 843 -2.85 8.44 2.04
N LYS A 844 -2.30 7.76 3.06
CA LYS A 844 -0.93 8.01 3.54
C LYS A 844 0.10 7.37 2.59
N PHE A 845 -0.08 6.10 2.22
CA PHE A 845 0.83 5.47 1.27
C PHE A 845 0.59 5.92 -0.18
N ILE A 846 -0.66 6.27 -0.55
CA ILE A 846 -0.96 6.89 -1.85
C ILE A 846 -0.29 8.27 -1.96
N GLU A 847 -0.23 9.08 -0.90
CA GLU A 847 0.51 10.36 -0.89
C GLU A 847 2.02 10.16 -1.11
N HIS A 848 2.62 9.17 -0.46
CA HIS A 848 4.03 8.83 -0.68
C HIS A 848 4.31 8.34 -2.11
N TRP A 849 3.40 7.56 -2.69
CA TRP A 849 3.50 7.12 -4.09
C TRP A 849 3.31 8.27 -5.09
N LEU A 850 2.32 9.17 -4.89
CA LEU A 850 2.12 10.38 -5.69
C LEU A 850 3.37 11.29 -5.68
N LEU A 851 4.08 11.37 -4.56
CA LEU A 851 5.35 12.09 -4.46
C LEU A 851 6.51 11.41 -5.20
N SER A 852 6.38 10.13 -5.57
CA SER A 852 7.38 9.34 -6.30
C SER A 852 7.17 9.31 -7.82
N LEU A 853 5.98 9.68 -8.30
CA LEU A 853 5.75 10.04 -9.71
C LEU A 853 6.56 11.29 -10.06
#